data_AF-A0A5F5PMI4-F1
#
_entry.id   AF-A0A5F5PMI4-F1
#
_cell.length_a   1.000
_cell.length_b   1.000
_cell.length_c   1.000
_cell.angle_alpha   90.00
_cell.angle_beta   90.00
_cell.angle_gamma   90.00
#
_symmetry.space_group_name_H-M   'P 1'
#
loop_
_entity.id
_entity.type
_entity.pdbx_description
1 polymer ?
#
loop_
_entity_poly.entity_id
_entity_poly.type
_entity_poly.pdbx_seq_one_letter_code
_entity_poly.pdbx_strand_id
1 'polypeptide(L)'
;MALFEEEMDTSPMVSSLLSGLANYTNLPQGSREHEEAENNEGGKKKPVQAPRMGTFMGVYLPCLQNIFGVILFLRLTWVVGIAGIMESFCMVFICCSCTMLTAISMSAIATNGVVPAGGSYYMISRSLGPEFGGAVGLCFYLGTTFAGAMYILGTIEILLAYLFPAMAIFKAEDASGEAAAMLNNMRVYGTCVLTCMATVVFVGVKYVNKFALVFLGCVILSILAIYAGVIKSAFDPPNFPICLLGNRTLSRHGFDVCAKLAWEGNETVTTRLWGLFCSSRFLNATCDEYFTRNNVTEIQGIPGAASGLIKENLWSSYLTKGVIVERRGMPSVGLADGTPVDMDHPYVFSDMTSYFTLLVGIYFPSVTGIMAGSNRSGDLRDAQKSIPTGTILAIATTSAVYISSVVLFGACIEGVVLRDKFGEAVNGNLVVGTLAWPSPWVIVIGSFFSTCGAGLQSLTGAPRLLQAISRDGIVPFLQVFGHGKANGEPTWALLLTACICEIGILIASLDEVAPILSMFFLMCYMFVNLACAVQTLLRTPNWRPRFRYYHWTLSFLGMSLCLALMFICSWYYALVAMLIAGLIYKYIEYRGAEKEWGDGIRGLSLSAARYALLRLEEGPPHTKNWRPQLLVLVRVDQDQNVVHPQLLSLTSQLKAGKGLTIVGSVLEGTFLDNHPQAQRAEESIRRLMEAEKVKGFCQVVISSNLRDGVSHLIQSGGLGGLQHNTVLVGWPRNWRQKEDHQTWRNFIELVRETTAGHLALLVTKNVSMFPGNPERFSEGSIDVWWIVHDGGMLMLLPFLLRHHKVWRKCKMRIFTVAQMDDNSIQMKKDLTTFLYHLRITAEVEVVEMHESDISAYTYEKTLVMEQRSQILKQMHLTKNEREREIQSITDESRGSIRRKNPANTRLRLNVPEETAGDSEEKPEEEVQLIHDQSAPSCPSSSPSPGEEPEGEGDADPEKVHLTWTKDKSAAEKNKGPSPVSSEGIKDFFSMKPNQSNVRRMHTAVRLNEVIVKKSRDAKLVLLNMPGPPRNRNGDENYMEFLEVLTEHLDRVMLVRGGGREVITIYS
;
A
#
# COMPACT_ATOMS: atom_id res chain seq x y z
N MET A 1 1.23 12.06 -33.24
CA MET A 1 0.08 12.75 -33.85
C MET A 1 -1.23 12.01 -33.60
N ALA A 2 -1.35 10.71 -33.89
CA ALA A 2 -2.57 9.89 -33.70
C ALA A 2 -3.14 9.73 -32.26
N LEU A 3 -2.69 10.55 -31.30
CA LEU A 3 -3.20 10.61 -29.93
C LEU A 3 -4.01 11.91 -29.66
N PHE A 4 -4.05 12.82 -30.65
CA PHE A 4 -4.75 14.11 -30.57
C PHE A 4 -5.90 14.25 -31.57
N GLU A 5 -6.17 13.23 -32.41
CA GLU A 5 -7.26 13.27 -33.41
C GLU A 5 -8.65 13.40 -32.75
N GLU A 6 -8.87 12.84 -31.56
CA GLU A 6 -10.11 13.02 -30.78
C GLU A 6 -10.39 14.49 -30.36
N GLU A 7 -9.39 15.39 -30.43
CA GLU A 7 -9.57 16.85 -30.21
C GLU A 7 -9.80 17.64 -31.51
N MET A 8 -9.55 17.06 -32.68
CA MET A 8 -9.59 17.78 -33.99
C MET A 8 -10.91 17.64 -34.75
N ASP A 9 -11.68 16.57 -34.54
CA ASP A 9 -12.81 16.19 -35.42
C ASP A 9 -14.15 16.92 -35.19
N THR A 10 -14.22 17.92 -34.30
CA THR A 10 -15.50 18.63 -34.04
C THR A 10 -15.39 20.17 -34.03
N SER A 11 -16.00 20.79 -35.05
CA SER A 11 -16.30 22.23 -35.20
C SER A 11 -15.14 23.15 -35.68
N PRO A 12 -15.43 24.35 -36.24
CA PRO A 12 -14.53 25.02 -37.19
C PRO A 12 -13.22 25.52 -36.56
N MET A 13 -12.13 25.20 -37.27
CA MET A 13 -10.80 24.97 -36.73
C MET A 13 -10.12 26.14 -36.00
N VAL A 14 -10.45 27.40 -36.36
CA VAL A 14 -9.73 28.58 -35.85
C VAL A 14 -10.51 29.28 -34.73
N SER A 15 -11.83 29.37 -34.82
CA SER A 15 -12.64 30.05 -33.78
C SER A 15 -12.75 29.22 -32.50
N SER A 16 -12.85 27.89 -32.60
CA SER A 16 -12.85 27.00 -31.43
C SER A 16 -11.49 27.05 -30.70
N LEU A 17 -10.37 26.89 -31.42
CA LEU A 17 -9.02 26.99 -30.87
C LEU A 17 -8.75 28.38 -30.25
N LEU A 18 -9.08 29.47 -30.95
CA LEU A 18 -8.93 30.82 -30.38
C LEU A 18 -9.81 31.03 -29.14
N SER A 19 -11.02 30.47 -29.09
CA SER A 19 -11.87 30.54 -27.89
C SER A 19 -11.32 29.70 -26.72
N GLY A 20 -10.71 28.55 -27.00
CA GLY A 20 -10.04 27.70 -26.01
C GLY A 20 -8.76 28.33 -25.47
N LEU A 21 -7.99 29.00 -26.33
CA LEU A 21 -6.81 29.79 -25.97
C LEU A 21 -7.19 31.05 -25.17
N ALA A 22 -8.26 31.74 -25.54
CA ALA A 22 -8.79 32.90 -24.79
C ALA A 22 -9.29 32.53 -23.38
N ASN A 23 -9.75 31.29 -23.20
CA ASN A 23 -10.15 30.73 -21.92
C ASN A 23 -9.04 29.89 -21.25
N TYR A 24 -7.77 30.03 -21.68
CA TYR A 24 -6.66 29.27 -21.11
C TYR A 24 -6.48 29.56 -19.62
N THR A 25 -6.92 28.61 -18.80
CA THR A 25 -6.56 28.50 -17.39
C THR A 25 -5.02 28.48 -17.23
N ASN A 26 -4.48 29.23 -16.28
CA ASN A 26 -3.22 29.03 -15.56
C ASN A 26 -3.33 28.18 -14.28
N LEU A 27 -4.30 28.53 -13.46
CA LEU A 27 -4.16 28.42 -12.01
C LEU A 27 -4.77 27.13 -11.44
N PRO A 28 -4.46 26.80 -10.17
CA PRO A 28 -5.08 25.68 -9.49
C PRO A 28 -6.52 25.96 -9.09
N GLN A 29 -7.33 24.92 -9.23
CA GLN A 29 -8.67 24.83 -8.67
C GLN A 29 -8.63 24.86 -7.14
N GLY A 30 -9.75 25.26 -6.52
CA GLY A 30 -9.87 25.45 -5.07
C GLY A 30 -11.15 24.91 -4.47
N SER A 31 -11.30 25.08 -3.15
CA SER A 31 -12.43 24.54 -2.38
C SER A 31 -13.81 24.98 -2.87
N ARG A 32 -13.93 26.18 -3.44
CA ARG A 32 -15.19 26.68 -4.02
C ARG A 32 -15.66 25.82 -5.20
N GLU A 33 -14.76 25.39 -6.07
CA GLU A 33 -15.11 24.59 -7.24
C GLU A 33 -15.42 23.13 -6.85
N HIS A 34 -14.80 22.65 -5.77
CA HIS A 34 -15.19 21.39 -5.12
C HIS A 34 -16.63 21.47 -4.58
N GLU A 35 -16.96 22.52 -3.82
CA GLU A 35 -18.31 22.78 -3.30
C GLU A 35 -19.35 22.97 -4.43
N GLU A 36 -19.00 23.68 -5.52
CA GLU A 36 -19.88 23.83 -6.69
C GLU A 36 -20.11 22.50 -7.43
N ALA A 37 -19.12 21.59 -7.45
CA ALA A 37 -19.29 20.26 -8.02
C ALA A 37 -20.22 19.37 -7.18
N GLU A 38 -20.02 19.28 -5.87
CA GLU A 38 -20.88 18.50 -4.96
C GLU A 38 -22.33 18.99 -5.00
N ASN A 39 -22.56 20.31 -4.99
CA ASN A 39 -23.91 20.88 -5.06
C ASN A 39 -24.63 20.59 -6.40
N ASN A 40 -23.88 20.46 -7.51
CA ASN A 40 -24.45 20.13 -8.82
C ASN A 40 -24.84 18.65 -8.97
N GLU A 41 -24.35 17.75 -8.12
CA GLU A 41 -24.82 16.36 -8.07
C GLU A 41 -26.17 16.24 -7.34
N GLY A 42 -26.44 17.11 -6.35
CA GLY A 42 -27.66 17.07 -5.53
C GLY A 42 -28.87 17.87 -6.05
N GLY A 43 -28.70 18.74 -7.05
CA GLY A 43 -29.74 19.70 -7.49
C GLY A 43 -29.95 19.77 -9.00
N LYS A 44 -31.20 20.01 -9.43
CA LYS A 44 -31.62 20.10 -10.86
C LYS A 44 -30.57 20.77 -11.76
N LYS A 45 -30.00 19.99 -12.70
CA LYS A 45 -29.03 20.43 -13.72
C LYS A 45 -29.43 21.77 -14.36
N LYS A 46 -28.74 22.86 -13.99
CA LYS A 46 -28.68 24.07 -14.81
C LYS A 46 -27.65 23.83 -15.92
N PRO A 47 -27.98 24.05 -17.21
CA PRO A 47 -27.01 23.97 -18.27
C PRO A 47 -26.17 25.25 -18.31
N VAL A 48 -24.91 25.18 -17.89
CA VAL A 48 -23.92 26.26 -18.11
C VAL A 48 -22.65 25.67 -18.70
N GLN A 49 -22.65 25.57 -20.02
CA GLN A 49 -21.76 26.32 -20.92
C GLN A 49 -20.31 26.61 -20.46
N ALA A 50 -19.50 25.57 -20.33
CA ALA A 50 -18.07 25.64 -20.65
C ALA A 50 -17.67 24.38 -21.44
N PRO A 51 -16.90 24.49 -22.54
CA PRO A 51 -16.31 23.32 -23.17
C PRO A 51 -15.27 22.71 -22.22
N ARG A 52 -15.48 21.45 -21.80
CA ARG A 52 -14.54 20.74 -20.92
C ARG A 52 -13.17 20.65 -21.60
N MET A 53 -12.11 20.92 -20.85
CA MET A 53 -10.75 20.94 -21.37
C MET A 53 -10.26 19.54 -21.76
N GLY A 54 -9.51 19.49 -22.86
CA GLY A 54 -8.79 18.31 -23.34
C GLY A 54 -7.45 18.09 -22.64
N THR A 55 -6.72 17.06 -23.04
CA THR A 55 -5.45 16.67 -22.40
C THR A 55 -4.36 17.71 -22.64
N PHE A 56 -4.29 18.27 -23.86
CA PHE A 56 -3.24 19.20 -24.24
C PHE A 56 -3.34 20.54 -23.47
N MET A 57 -4.49 21.20 -23.55
CA MET A 57 -4.74 22.49 -22.90
C MET A 57 -4.96 22.38 -21.39
N GLY A 58 -5.56 21.29 -20.91
CA GLY A 58 -5.96 21.11 -19.51
C GLY A 58 -4.87 20.55 -18.60
N VAL A 59 -3.95 19.72 -19.12
CA VAL A 59 -2.92 19.01 -18.32
C VAL A 59 -1.51 19.29 -18.82
N TYR A 60 -1.24 19.08 -20.11
CA TYR A 60 0.12 19.14 -20.65
C TYR A 60 0.72 20.55 -20.59
N LEU A 61 0.06 21.57 -21.15
CA LEU A 61 0.58 22.94 -21.13
C LEU A 61 0.71 23.52 -19.70
N PRO A 62 -0.26 23.35 -18.78
CA PRO A 62 -0.10 23.81 -17.39
C PRO A 62 1.06 23.12 -16.66
N CYS A 63 1.27 21.82 -16.89
CA CYS A 63 2.39 21.09 -16.31
C CYS A 63 3.74 21.61 -16.85
N LEU A 64 3.85 21.74 -18.18
CA LEU A 64 5.04 22.27 -18.86
C LEU A 64 5.38 23.70 -18.42
N GLN A 65 4.38 24.57 -18.22
CA GLN A 65 4.59 25.94 -17.74
C GLN A 65 5.07 26.03 -16.28
N ASN A 66 4.73 25.06 -15.43
CA ASN A 66 5.17 25.05 -14.02
C ASN A 66 6.55 24.38 -13.84
N ILE A 67 6.96 23.50 -14.75
CA ILE A 67 8.29 22.87 -14.72
C ILE A 67 9.37 23.82 -15.26
N PHE A 68 9.09 24.58 -16.32
CA PHE A 68 10.05 25.56 -16.85
C PHE A 68 10.10 26.82 -15.97
N GLY A 69 11.17 26.91 -15.17
CA GLY A 69 11.43 28.03 -14.26
C GLY A 69 12.80 28.69 -14.47
N VAL A 70 13.09 29.64 -13.57
CA VAL A 70 14.28 30.51 -13.61
C VAL A 70 15.63 29.77 -13.74
N ILE A 71 15.74 28.57 -13.17
CA ILE A 71 16.97 27.75 -13.15
C ILE A 71 17.47 27.42 -14.57
N LEU A 72 16.56 27.23 -15.54
CA LEU A 72 16.91 26.98 -16.95
C LEU A 72 17.74 28.11 -17.55
N PHE A 73 17.41 29.36 -17.20
CA PHE A 73 18.01 30.56 -17.78
C PHE A 73 19.17 31.12 -16.95
N LEU A 74 19.08 31.08 -15.61
CA LEU A 74 20.04 31.77 -14.73
C LEU A 74 21.11 30.87 -14.11
N ARG A 75 20.93 29.54 -14.11
CA ARG A 75 21.82 28.62 -13.38
C ARG A 75 22.28 27.40 -14.19
N LEU A 76 21.54 26.97 -15.22
CA LEU A 76 21.92 25.76 -15.95
C LEU A 76 23.28 25.87 -16.64
N THR A 77 23.64 27.02 -17.21
CA THR A 77 24.99 27.26 -17.77
C THR A 77 26.07 27.14 -16.70
N TRP A 78 25.83 27.69 -15.51
CA TRP A 78 26.75 27.65 -14.38
C TRP A 78 26.93 26.24 -13.80
N VAL A 79 25.84 25.48 -13.66
CA VAL A 79 25.89 24.05 -13.28
C VAL A 79 26.75 23.26 -14.27
N VAL A 80 26.56 23.47 -15.58
CA VAL A 80 27.36 22.83 -16.64
C VAL A 80 28.83 23.26 -16.60
N GLY A 81 29.13 24.52 -16.31
CA GLY A 81 30.50 25.03 -16.19
C GLY A 81 31.28 24.46 -15.00
N ILE A 82 30.60 24.23 -13.87
CA ILE A 82 31.24 23.76 -12.63
C ILE A 82 31.30 22.23 -12.57
N ALA A 83 30.20 21.53 -12.86
CA ALA A 83 30.15 20.06 -12.81
C ALA A 83 30.67 19.40 -14.10
N GLY A 84 30.81 20.16 -15.19
CA GLY A 84 31.06 19.61 -16.52
C GLY A 84 29.85 18.86 -17.08
N ILE A 85 29.94 18.46 -18.35
CA ILE A 85 28.81 17.83 -19.06
C ILE A 85 28.42 16.49 -18.43
N MET A 86 29.38 15.65 -18.02
CA MET A 86 29.10 14.29 -17.53
C MET A 86 28.35 14.26 -16.20
N GLU A 87 28.82 15.01 -15.20
CA GLU A 87 28.16 15.04 -13.89
C GLU A 87 26.84 15.81 -13.96
N SER A 88 26.75 16.87 -14.78
CA SER A 88 25.49 17.59 -15.04
C SER A 88 24.44 16.68 -15.69
N PHE A 89 24.82 15.89 -16.70
CA PHE A 89 23.91 14.93 -17.34
C PHE A 89 23.39 13.91 -16.32
N CYS A 90 24.26 13.37 -15.46
CA CYS A 90 23.89 12.44 -14.41
C CYS A 90 22.92 13.07 -13.40
N MET A 91 23.20 14.30 -12.96
CA MET A 91 22.37 15.09 -12.05
C MET A 91 20.96 15.32 -12.60
N VAL A 92 20.86 15.79 -13.86
CA VAL A 92 19.58 15.96 -14.56
C VAL A 92 18.83 14.63 -14.63
N PHE A 93 19.50 13.56 -15.08
CA PHE A 93 18.90 12.24 -15.23
C PHE A 93 18.32 11.68 -13.92
N ILE A 94 19.04 11.81 -12.79
CA ILE A 94 18.57 11.38 -11.47
C ILE A 94 17.35 12.21 -11.04
N CYS A 95 17.39 13.53 -11.20
CA CYS A 95 16.29 14.42 -10.81
C CYS A 95 15.03 14.16 -11.66
N CYS A 96 15.17 14.00 -12.98
CA CYS A 96 14.07 13.62 -13.89
C CYS A 96 13.52 12.22 -13.59
N SER A 97 14.37 11.26 -13.22
CA SER A 97 13.93 9.91 -12.82
C SER A 97 13.09 9.95 -11.54
N CYS A 98 13.47 10.80 -10.57
CA CYS A 98 12.70 11.05 -9.35
C CYS A 98 11.26 11.49 -9.64
N THR A 99 11.11 12.48 -10.52
CA THR A 99 9.80 13.08 -10.81
C THR A 99 8.97 12.20 -11.74
N MET A 100 9.59 11.46 -12.67
CA MET A 100 8.94 10.45 -13.50
C MET A 100 8.33 9.30 -12.66
N LEU A 101 9.08 8.73 -11.71
CA LEU A 101 8.56 7.69 -10.81
C LEU A 101 7.41 8.24 -9.94
N THR A 102 7.53 9.48 -9.48
CA THR A 102 6.46 10.16 -8.73
C THR A 102 5.21 10.43 -9.57
N ALA A 103 5.37 10.73 -10.87
CA ALA A 103 4.24 10.89 -11.80
C ALA A 103 3.52 9.57 -12.11
N ILE A 104 4.23 8.44 -12.11
CA ILE A 104 3.61 7.10 -12.19
C ILE A 104 2.77 6.84 -10.93
N SER A 105 3.29 7.16 -9.73
CA SER A 105 2.52 7.09 -8.47
C SER A 105 1.29 8.01 -8.49
N MET A 106 1.43 9.25 -8.97
CA MET A 106 0.32 10.20 -9.13
C MET A 106 -0.73 9.70 -10.15
N SER A 107 -0.29 9.03 -11.22
CA SER A 107 -1.19 8.43 -12.22
C SER A 107 -1.99 7.25 -11.64
N ALA A 108 -1.43 6.50 -10.70
CA ALA A 108 -2.16 5.48 -9.96
C ALA A 108 -3.23 6.09 -9.05
N ILE A 109 -2.93 7.19 -8.35
CA ILE A 109 -3.91 7.97 -7.57
C ILE A 109 -5.03 8.48 -8.48
N ALA A 110 -4.70 9.13 -9.59
CA ALA A 110 -5.67 9.71 -10.54
C ALA A 110 -6.56 8.67 -11.25
N THR A 111 -6.21 7.38 -11.20
CA THR A 111 -7.02 6.27 -11.76
C THR A 111 -7.72 5.44 -10.68
N ASN A 112 -7.52 5.75 -9.39
CA ASN A 112 -8.17 5.11 -8.25
C ASN A 112 -9.47 5.84 -7.88
N GLY A 113 -10.63 5.21 -8.15
CA GLY A 113 -11.94 5.79 -7.87
C GLY A 113 -12.33 6.92 -8.84
N VAL A 114 -13.32 7.73 -8.45
CA VAL A 114 -13.74 8.93 -9.19
C VAL A 114 -12.83 10.09 -8.80
N VAL A 115 -12.30 10.83 -9.77
CA VAL A 115 -11.43 11.98 -9.51
C VAL A 115 -12.31 13.17 -9.10
N PRO A 116 -12.14 13.75 -7.90
CA PRO A 116 -12.93 14.90 -7.47
C PRO A 116 -12.49 16.18 -8.21
N ALA A 117 -13.45 17.06 -8.50
CA ALA A 117 -13.17 18.45 -8.85
C ALA A 117 -12.56 19.18 -7.64
N GLY A 118 -11.57 20.06 -7.85
CA GLY A 118 -10.87 20.76 -6.76
C GLY A 118 -9.34 20.63 -6.75
N GLY A 119 -8.75 19.94 -7.73
CA GLY A 119 -7.31 19.90 -7.93
C GLY A 119 -6.55 18.81 -7.15
N SER A 120 -5.22 18.96 -7.11
CA SER A 120 -4.28 17.95 -6.60
C SER A 120 -4.54 17.53 -5.14
N TYR A 121 -4.86 18.48 -4.26
CA TYR A 121 -5.10 18.20 -2.84
C TYR A 121 -6.30 17.27 -2.60
N TYR A 122 -7.47 17.57 -3.16
CA TYR A 122 -8.66 16.74 -2.99
C TYR A 122 -8.51 15.37 -3.65
N MET A 123 -7.81 15.29 -4.78
CA MET A 123 -7.44 14.02 -5.41
C MET A 123 -6.58 13.16 -4.48
N ILE A 124 -5.57 13.73 -3.82
CA ILE A 124 -4.68 13.00 -2.91
C ILE A 124 -5.40 12.62 -1.61
N SER A 125 -6.12 13.55 -0.97
CA SER A 125 -6.75 13.32 0.34
C SER A 125 -7.91 12.32 0.30
N ARG A 126 -8.70 12.31 -0.79
CA ARG A 126 -9.82 11.36 -0.95
C ARG A 126 -9.35 9.96 -1.37
N SER A 127 -8.27 9.85 -2.15
CA SER A 127 -7.73 8.55 -2.57
C SER A 127 -6.79 7.89 -1.54
N LEU A 128 -5.97 8.68 -0.82
CA LEU A 128 -4.99 8.15 0.15
C LEU A 128 -5.46 8.19 1.61
N GLY A 129 -6.47 9.00 1.94
CA GLY A 129 -6.88 9.28 3.33
C GLY A 129 -6.42 10.66 3.83
N PRO A 130 -7.10 11.20 4.86
CA PRO A 130 -6.85 12.57 5.36
C PRO A 130 -5.47 12.74 6.01
N GLU A 131 -4.88 11.69 6.56
CA GLU A 131 -3.57 11.72 7.23
C GLU A 131 -2.45 11.98 6.23
N PHE A 132 -2.43 11.21 5.13
CA PHE A 132 -1.52 11.44 4.02
C PHE A 132 -1.85 12.73 3.27
N GLY A 133 -3.13 12.99 2.99
CA GLY A 133 -3.57 14.20 2.30
C GLY A 133 -3.15 15.49 3.01
N GLY A 134 -3.31 15.55 4.34
CA GLY A 134 -2.93 16.70 5.15
C GLY A 134 -1.41 16.90 5.26
N ALA A 135 -0.66 15.83 5.51
CA ALA A 135 0.80 15.91 5.60
C ALA A 135 1.43 16.31 4.24
N VAL A 136 1.01 15.67 3.15
CA VAL A 136 1.45 16.01 1.78
C VAL A 136 1.03 17.44 1.42
N GLY A 137 -0.21 17.83 1.71
CA GLY A 137 -0.74 19.16 1.43
C GLY A 137 0.02 20.28 2.13
N LEU A 138 0.37 20.10 3.41
CA LEU A 138 1.16 21.09 4.16
C LEU A 138 2.60 21.21 3.66
N CYS A 139 3.23 20.08 3.28
CA CYS A 139 4.57 20.11 2.67
C CYS A 139 4.55 20.78 1.29
N PHE A 140 3.53 20.49 0.48
CA PHE A 140 3.32 21.11 -0.82
C PHE A 140 3.03 22.62 -0.69
N TYR A 141 2.28 23.05 0.32
CA TYR A 141 2.05 24.45 0.65
C TYR A 141 3.35 25.21 0.96
N LEU A 142 4.18 24.68 1.87
CA LEU A 142 5.46 25.29 2.22
C LEU A 142 6.40 25.35 1.00
N GLY A 143 6.48 24.26 0.23
CA GLY A 143 7.22 24.22 -1.03
C GLY A 143 6.76 25.30 -2.02
N THR A 144 5.48 25.35 -2.38
CA THR A 144 4.96 26.38 -3.30
C THR A 144 5.18 27.80 -2.78
N THR A 145 5.18 28.01 -1.47
CA THR A 145 5.44 29.33 -0.88
C THR A 145 6.91 29.75 -1.03
N PHE A 146 7.87 28.87 -0.72
CA PHE A 146 9.30 29.14 -0.97
C PHE A 146 9.64 29.22 -2.46
N ALA A 147 8.91 28.53 -3.34
CA ALA A 147 9.02 28.73 -4.79
C ALA A 147 8.64 30.16 -5.20
N GLY A 148 7.59 30.72 -4.62
CA GLY A 148 7.21 32.12 -4.82
C GLY A 148 8.33 33.10 -4.48
N ALA A 149 9.00 32.91 -3.34
CA ALA A 149 10.17 33.71 -2.96
C ALA A 149 11.35 33.53 -3.94
N MET A 150 11.67 32.28 -4.32
CA MET A 150 12.75 31.98 -5.28
C MET A 150 12.52 32.66 -6.64
N TYR A 151 11.29 32.64 -7.17
CA TYR A 151 10.95 33.32 -8.43
C TYR A 151 10.98 34.84 -8.28
N ILE A 152 10.55 35.42 -7.14
CA ILE A 152 10.67 36.86 -6.92
C ILE A 152 12.15 37.27 -6.90
N LEU A 153 13.00 36.58 -6.13
CA LEU A 153 14.45 36.84 -6.10
C LEU A 153 15.09 36.73 -7.49
N GLY A 154 14.76 35.68 -8.26
CA GLY A 154 15.22 35.54 -9.64
C GLY A 154 14.76 36.66 -10.58
N THR A 155 13.56 37.20 -10.35
CA THR A 155 13.03 38.36 -11.10
C THR A 155 13.81 39.63 -10.78
N ILE A 156 14.20 39.84 -9.51
CA ILE A 156 15.05 40.97 -9.10
C ILE A 156 16.48 40.81 -9.61
N GLU A 157 17.03 39.58 -9.61
CA GLU A 157 18.34 39.29 -10.18
C GLU A 157 18.39 39.68 -11.66
N ILE A 158 17.39 39.30 -12.45
CA ILE A 158 17.29 39.71 -13.85
C ILE A 158 17.16 41.24 -14.00
N LEU A 159 16.37 41.88 -13.14
CA LEU A 159 16.13 43.33 -13.17
C LEU A 159 17.40 44.14 -12.87
N LEU A 160 18.12 43.78 -11.81
CA LEU A 160 19.30 44.51 -11.33
C LEU A 160 20.57 44.16 -12.11
N ALA A 161 20.79 42.90 -12.51
CA ALA A 161 21.99 42.52 -13.24
C ALA A 161 21.92 42.91 -14.73
N TYR A 162 20.78 42.65 -15.39
CA TYR A 162 20.71 42.64 -16.86
C TYR A 162 19.84 43.75 -17.49
N LEU A 163 18.80 44.25 -16.83
CA LEU A 163 18.00 45.36 -17.36
C LEU A 163 18.51 46.74 -16.93
N PHE A 164 18.67 46.97 -15.62
CA PHE A 164 18.88 48.30 -15.07
C PHE A 164 19.88 48.33 -13.88
N PRO A 165 21.17 48.00 -14.09
CA PRO A 165 22.18 48.03 -13.03
C PRO A 165 22.37 49.41 -12.38
N ALA A 166 22.02 50.49 -13.09
CA ALA A 166 22.05 51.85 -12.54
C ALA A 166 21.08 52.06 -11.35
N MET A 167 20.03 51.24 -11.20
CA MET A 167 19.02 51.35 -10.14
C MET A 167 19.46 50.79 -8.77
N ALA A 168 20.66 50.21 -8.63
CA ALA A 168 21.16 49.77 -7.32
C ALA A 168 21.16 50.93 -6.29
N ILE A 169 20.45 50.74 -5.18
CA ILE A 169 20.28 51.76 -4.11
C ILE A 169 21.53 51.78 -3.24
N PHE A 170 21.98 50.60 -2.81
CA PHE A 170 23.24 50.41 -2.11
C PHE A 170 24.33 50.11 -3.12
N LYS A 171 25.36 50.95 -3.16
CA LYS A 171 26.60 50.75 -3.91
C LYS A 171 27.74 50.73 -2.89
N ALA A 172 28.61 49.73 -2.98
CA ALA A 172 29.79 49.67 -2.11
C ALA A 172 30.89 50.61 -2.64
N GLU A 173 31.72 51.13 -1.74
CA GLU A 173 32.91 51.90 -2.11
C GLU A 173 34.13 50.98 -2.34
N ASP A 174 34.20 49.83 -1.64
CA ASP A 174 35.24 48.79 -1.76
C ASP A 174 34.67 47.49 -2.35
N ALA A 175 35.46 46.75 -3.14
CA ALA A 175 34.99 45.51 -3.80
C ALA A 175 34.57 44.42 -2.79
N SER A 176 35.23 44.36 -1.62
CA SER A 176 34.87 43.43 -0.54
C SER A 176 33.44 43.64 0.01
N GLY A 177 32.86 44.83 -0.16
CA GLY A 177 31.50 45.16 0.26
C GLY A 177 30.42 44.93 -0.81
N GLU A 178 30.80 44.70 -2.07
CA GLU A 178 29.86 44.72 -3.20
C GLU A 178 28.81 43.61 -3.12
N ALA A 179 29.21 42.39 -2.77
CA ALA A 179 28.30 41.26 -2.57
C ALA A 179 27.26 41.54 -1.45
N ALA A 180 27.67 42.22 -0.37
CA ALA A 180 26.77 42.58 0.72
C ALA A 180 25.80 43.71 0.32
N ALA A 181 26.26 44.68 -0.47
CA ALA A 181 25.40 45.72 -1.06
C ALA A 181 24.36 45.12 -2.01
N MET A 182 24.76 44.17 -2.87
CA MET A 182 23.86 43.49 -3.80
C MET A 182 22.77 42.69 -3.05
N LEU A 183 23.11 41.94 -2.00
CA LEU A 183 22.11 41.25 -1.16
C LEU A 183 21.12 42.22 -0.51
N ASN A 184 21.56 43.41 -0.06
CA ASN A 184 20.65 44.42 0.49
C ASN A 184 19.73 45.04 -0.58
N ASN A 185 20.22 45.21 -1.82
CA ASN A 185 19.35 45.60 -2.94
C ASN A 185 18.29 44.52 -3.23
N MET A 186 18.66 43.24 -3.25
CA MET A 186 17.73 42.12 -3.44
C MET A 186 16.60 42.11 -2.41
N ARG A 187 16.90 42.39 -1.12
CA ARG A 187 15.90 42.49 -0.05
C ARG A 187 14.88 43.58 -0.35
N VAL A 188 15.32 44.83 -0.52
CA VAL A 188 14.42 45.99 -0.69
C VAL A 188 13.54 45.86 -1.94
N TYR A 189 14.13 45.49 -3.07
CA TYR A 189 13.38 45.29 -4.31
C TYR A 189 12.48 44.05 -4.25
N GLY A 190 12.92 42.98 -3.57
CA GLY A 190 12.14 41.76 -3.35
C GLY A 190 10.86 42.04 -2.55
N THR A 191 10.97 42.69 -1.38
CA THR A 191 9.83 43.07 -0.54
C THR A 191 8.85 43.97 -1.30
N CYS A 192 9.37 44.91 -2.10
CA CYS A 192 8.56 45.79 -2.95
C CYS A 192 7.77 45.00 -4.03
N VAL A 193 8.43 44.07 -4.73
CA VAL A 193 7.78 43.24 -5.77
C VAL A 193 6.82 42.23 -5.16
N LEU A 194 7.13 41.61 -4.02
CA LEU A 194 6.19 40.76 -3.29
C LEU A 194 4.93 41.52 -2.89
N THR A 195 5.08 42.74 -2.34
CA THR A 195 3.94 43.58 -1.94
C THR A 195 3.07 43.94 -3.15
N CYS A 196 3.69 44.28 -4.28
CA CYS A 196 2.98 44.53 -5.54
C CYS A 196 2.24 43.28 -6.06
N MET A 197 2.91 42.13 -6.13
CA MET A 197 2.31 40.86 -6.57
C MET A 197 1.16 40.41 -5.64
N ALA A 198 1.33 40.49 -4.32
CA ALA A 198 0.30 40.17 -3.35
C ALA A 198 -0.93 41.07 -3.50
N THR A 199 -0.71 42.36 -3.81
CA THR A 199 -1.79 43.32 -4.09
C THR A 199 -2.55 42.96 -5.38
N VAL A 200 -1.85 42.60 -6.46
CA VAL A 200 -2.46 42.14 -7.72
C VAL A 200 -3.32 40.90 -7.48
N VAL A 201 -2.81 39.92 -6.72
CA VAL A 201 -3.54 38.70 -6.35
C VAL A 201 -4.77 39.01 -5.49
N PHE A 202 -4.65 39.91 -4.50
CA PHE A 202 -5.75 40.31 -3.63
C PHE A 202 -6.87 41.07 -4.36
N VAL A 203 -6.52 41.92 -5.34
CA VAL A 203 -7.48 42.72 -6.12
C VAL A 203 -8.24 41.86 -7.12
N GLY A 204 -7.57 40.95 -7.85
CA GLY A 204 -8.28 40.07 -8.78
C GLY A 204 -7.43 39.11 -9.58
N VAL A 205 -7.43 37.83 -9.16
CA VAL A 205 -6.80 36.70 -9.86
C VAL A 205 -7.25 36.54 -11.32
N LYS A 206 -8.45 37.02 -11.68
CA LYS A 206 -8.96 36.99 -13.07
C LYS A 206 -8.03 37.67 -14.09
N TYR A 207 -7.24 38.66 -13.69
CA TYR A 207 -6.26 39.30 -14.59
C TYR A 207 -5.04 38.39 -14.81
N VAL A 208 -4.55 37.73 -13.75
CA VAL A 208 -3.43 36.77 -13.81
C VAL A 208 -3.77 35.62 -14.77
N ASN A 209 -5.00 35.08 -14.72
CA ASN A 209 -5.46 34.04 -15.65
C ASN A 209 -5.30 34.44 -17.12
N LYS A 210 -5.62 35.70 -17.48
CA LYS A 210 -5.52 36.17 -18.87
C LYS A 210 -4.08 36.31 -19.37
N PHE A 211 -3.14 36.65 -18.49
CA PHE A 211 -1.72 36.76 -18.85
C PHE A 211 -0.99 35.41 -18.88
N ALA A 212 -1.60 34.34 -18.38
CA ALA A 212 -0.95 33.04 -18.31
C ALA A 212 -0.46 32.49 -19.67
N LEU A 213 -1.22 32.72 -20.75
CA LEU A 213 -0.85 32.35 -22.12
C LEU A 213 0.33 33.19 -22.64
N VAL A 214 0.42 34.47 -22.23
CA VAL A 214 1.56 35.35 -22.58
C VAL A 214 2.84 34.85 -21.93
N PHE A 215 2.79 34.49 -20.64
CA PHE A 215 3.94 33.90 -19.94
C PHE A 215 4.40 32.59 -20.58
N LEU A 216 3.47 31.70 -20.98
CA LEU A 216 3.79 30.47 -21.71
C LEU A 216 4.46 30.77 -23.07
N GLY A 217 3.93 31.74 -23.81
CA GLY A 217 4.53 32.20 -25.08
C GLY A 217 5.96 32.69 -24.91
N CYS A 218 6.25 33.48 -23.86
CA CYS A 218 7.58 33.96 -23.54
C CYS A 218 8.58 32.81 -23.30
N VAL A 219 8.17 31.78 -22.54
CA VAL A 219 9.01 30.59 -22.29
C VAL A 219 9.33 29.85 -23.58
N ILE A 220 8.31 29.52 -24.39
CA ILE A 220 8.49 28.73 -25.61
C ILE A 220 9.37 29.48 -26.62
N LEU A 221 9.13 30.78 -26.82
CA LEU A 221 9.94 31.60 -27.72
C LEU A 221 11.40 31.71 -27.25
N SER A 222 11.64 31.82 -25.93
CA SER A 222 13.00 31.84 -25.36
C SER A 222 13.74 30.53 -25.61
N ILE A 223 13.08 29.37 -25.41
CA ILE A 223 13.67 28.05 -25.66
C ILE A 223 13.98 27.88 -27.16
N LEU A 224 13.08 28.29 -28.06
CA LEU A 224 13.32 28.24 -29.51
C LEU A 224 14.47 29.16 -29.94
N ALA A 225 14.60 30.35 -29.35
CA ALA A 225 15.72 31.28 -29.60
C ALA A 225 17.09 30.69 -29.20
N ILE A 226 17.14 29.90 -28.12
CA ILE A 226 18.35 29.17 -27.70
C ILE A 226 18.72 28.11 -28.74
N TYR A 227 17.77 27.25 -29.16
CA TYR A 227 18.06 26.22 -30.17
C TYR A 227 18.43 26.80 -31.54
N ALA A 228 17.75 27.87 -31.97
CA ALA A 228 18.11 28.59 -33.20
C ALA A 228 19.53 29.17 -33.13
N GLY A 229 19.89 29.73 -31.97
CA GLY A 229 21.23 30.23 -31.68
C GLY A 229 22.33 29.16 -31.72
N VAL A 230 22.08 28.01 -31.09
CA VAL A 230 22.95 26.82 -31.18
C VAL A 230 23.19 26.40 -32.63
N ILE A 231 22.11 26.25 -33.42
CA ILE A 231 22.21 25.83 -34.83
C ILE A 231 22.99 26.88 -35.65
N LYS A 232 22.71 28.17 -35.44
CA LYS A 232 23.46 29.27 -36.06
C LYS A 232 24.95 29.19 -35.70
N SER A 233 25.29 28.92 -34.45
CA SER A 233 26.69 28.88 -33.97
C SER A 233 27.56 27.79 -34.63
N ALA A 234 26.95 26.78 -35.27
CA ALA A 234 27.67 25.77 -36.03
C ALA A 234 28.18 26.29 -37.39
N PHE A 235 27.61 27.38 -37.91
CA PHE A 235 27.95 27.98 -39.21
C PHE A 235 28.53 29.41 -39.09
N ASP A 236 28.01 30.19 -38.15
CA ASP A 236 28.32 31.60 -37.94
C ASP A 236 28.23 31.94 -36.43
N PRO A 237 29.31 31.72 -35.67
CA PRO A 237 29.32 31.91 -34.21
C PRO A 237 29.22 33.39 -33.82
N PRO A 238 28.47 33.73 -32.75
CA PRO A 238 28.31 35.11 -32.31
C PRO A 238 29.60 35.66 -31.67
N ASN A 239 30.00 36.86 -32.07
CA ASN A 239 31.24 37.51 -31.64
C ASN A 239 31.12 38.16 -30.25
N PHE A 240 31.37 37.36 -29.22
CA PHE A 240 31.57 37.79 -27.84
C PHE A 240 33.01 37.48 -27.40
N PRO A 241 33.96 38.42 -27.56
CA PRO A 241 35.34 38.23 -27.12
C PRO A 241 35.48 38.41 -25.60
N ILE A 242 36.35 37.61 -24.99
CA ILE A 242 36.69 37.65 -23.56
C ILE A 242 38.19 37.89 -23.37
N CYS A 243 38.56 38.58 -22.30
CA CYS A 243 39.93 39.01 -22.05
C CYS A 243 40.62 38.13 -21.00
N LEU A 244 41.80 37.60 -21.32
CA LEU A 244 42.61 36.77 -20.43
C LEU A 244 43.98 37.42 -20.18
N LEU A 245 44.49 37.28 -18.95
CA LEU A 245 45.84 37.64 -18.55
C LEU A 245 46.61 36.36 -18.19
N GLY A 246 47.42 35.84 -19.12
CA GLY A 246 47.94 34.48 -19.03
C GLY A 246 46.79 33.46 -19.01
N ASN A 247 46.61 32.76 -17.89
CA ASN A 247 45.50 31.81 -17.67
C ASN A 247 44.28 32.42 -16.96
N ARG A 248 44.38 33.62 -16.37
CA ARG A 248 43.33 34.25 -15.53
C ARG A 248 42.30 35.01 -16.35
N THR A 249 41.02 34.86 -16.04
CA THR A 249 39.93 35.62 -16.70
C THR A 249 39.74 36.99 -16.06
N LEU A 250 39.68 38.02 -16.92
CA LEU A 250 39.41 39.40 -16.52
C LEU A 250 37.93 39.73 -16.68
N SER A 251 37.38 40.48 -15.73
CA SER A 251 36.06 41.11 -15.83
C SER A 251 36.12 42.20 -16.90
N ARG A 252 35.12 42.32 -17.80
CA ARG A 252 35.14 43.34 -18.87
C ARG A 252 34.71 44.74 -18.36
N HIS A 253 34.32 44.85 -17.09
CA HIS A 253 34.01 46.11 -16.46
C HIS A 253 35.29 46.97 -16.25
N GLY A 254 35.22 48.25 -16.63
CA GLY A 254 36.31 49.22 -16.42
C GLY A 254 37.30 49.41 -17.59
N PHE A 255 37.31 48.55 -18.62
CA PHE A 255 38.16 48.75 -19.80
C PHE A 255 37.55 48.25 -21.12
N ASP A 256 37.74 49.04 -22.17
CA ASP A 256 37.14 48.77 -23.49
C ASP A 256 38.04 47.89 -24.38
N VAL A 257 39.37 48.05 -24.27
CA VAL A 257 40.38 47.40 -25.12
C VAL A 257 41.16 46.34 -24.35
N CYS A 258 41.12 45.08 -24.80
CA CYS A 258 41.87 43.96 -24.24
C CYS A 258 43.34 43.95 -24.69
N ALA A 259 44.09 45.00 -24.34
CA ALA A 259 45.52 45.11 -24.57
C ALA A 259 46.19 45.93 -23.47
N LYS A 260 47.50 45.76 -23.26
CA LYS A 260 48.28 46.60 -22.32
C LYS A 260 48.54 48.01 -22.86
N LEU A 261 48.77 48.10 -24.17
CA LEU A 261 49.06 49.32 -24.91
C LEU A 261 48.11 49.42 -26.10
N ALA A 262 47.68 50.63 -26.43
CA ALA A 262 46.95 50.96 -27.65
C ALA A 262 47.75 51.97 -28.47
N TRP A 263 47.50 51.99 -29.78
CA TRP A 263 48.06 52.99 -30.68
C TRP A 263 47.06 54.15 -30.82
N GLU A 264 47.46 55.34 -30.42
CA GLU A 264 46.67 56.56 -30.60
C GLU A 264 47.48 57.51 -31.50
N GLY A 265 47.19 57.46 -32.80
CA GLY A 265 48.08 58.04 -33.82
C GLY A 265 49.38 57.24 -33.96
N ASN A 266 50.52 57.94 -33.92
CA ASN A 266 51.86 57.33 -33.99
C ASN A 266 52.46 56.99 -32.60
N GLU A 267 51.76 57.30 -31.51
CA GLU A 267 52.27 57.09 -30.14
C GLU A 267 51.63 55.86 -29.49
N THR A 268 52.39 55.17 -28.63
CA THR A 268 51.90 54.06 -27.82
C THR A 268 51.41 54.58 -26.48
N VAL A 269 50.10 54.51 -26.27
CA VAL A 269 49.42 54.98 -25.05
C VAL A 269 49.01 53.78 -24.20
N THR A 270 49.15 53.89 -22.88
CA THR A 270 48.69 52.85 -21.95
C THR A 270 47.16 52.77 -21.95
N THR A 271 46.59 51.57 -22.02
CA THR A 271 45.12 51.40 -22.00
C THR A 271 44.52 51.65 -20.61
N ARG A 272 43.18 51.70 -20.53
CA ARG A 272 42.46 51.70 -19.23
C ARG A 272 42.83 50.49 -18.37
N LEU A 273 43.06 49.32 -18.99
CA LEU A 273 43.49 48.09 -18.33
C LEU A 273 44.85 48.24 -17.62
N TRP A 274 45.79 49.01 -18.18
CA TRP A 274 47.06 49.33 -17.51
C TRP A 274 46.83 50.07 -16.19
N GLY A 275 45.91 51.04 -16.18
CA GLY A 275 45.57 51.81 -14.98
C GLY A 275 44.85 51.03 -13.87
N LEU A 276 44.43 49.79 -14.12
CA LEU A 276 43.83 48.89 -13.13
C LEU A 276 44.87 47.97 -12.45
N PHE A 277 46.06 47.81 -13.05
CA PHE A 277 47.14 46.95 -12.54
C PHE A 277 48.45 47.71 -12.25
N CYS A 278 48.48 49.03 -12.48
CA CYS A 278 49.66 49.88 -12.34
C CYS A 278 49.33 51.21 -11.67
N SER A 279 50.26 51.73 -10.86
CA SER A 279 50.07 52.95 -10.04
C SER A 279 49.88 54.25 -10.83
N SER A 280 50.18 54.27 -12.13
CA SER A 280 49.91 55.42 -13.00
C SER A 280 49.79 55.03 -14.47
N ARG A 281 49.27 55.94 -15.31
CA ARG A 281 49.16 55.80 -16.77
C ARG A 281 50.48 56.03 -17.53
N PHE A 282 51.61 56.08 -16.84
CA PHE A 282 52.92 56.20 -17.47
C PHE A 282 53.59 54.82 -17.55
N LEU A 283 54.37 54.60 -18.60
CA LEU A 283 55.13 53.37 -18.82
C LEU A 283 56.14 53.06 -17.69
N ASN A 284 56.54 54.08 -16.92
CA ASN A 284 57.45 53.97 -15.78
C ASN A 284 56.73 53.63 -14.44
N ALA A 285 55.44 53.28 -14.48
CA ALA A 285 54.67 52.94 -13.29
C ALA A 285 55.14 51.62 -12.64
N THR A 286 54.97 51.52 -11.32
CA THR A 286 55.01 50.24 -10.62
C THR A 286 53.73 49.47 -10.92
N CYS A 287 53.87 48.29 -11.51
CA CYS A 287 52.76 47.40 -11.91
C CYS A 287 52.80 46.10 -11.11
N ASP A 288 51.66 45.41 -11.06
CA ASP A 288 51.55 44.06 -10.51
C ASP A 288 52.54 43.07 -11.18
N GLU A 289 53.08 42.16 -10.37
CA GLU A 289 54.11 41.22 -10.78
C GLU A 289 53.57 40.14 -11.73
N TYR A 290 52.31 39.72 -11.56
CA TYR A 290 51.67 38.78 -12.49
C TYR A 290 51.31 39.48 -13.81
N PHE A 291 50.84 40.73 -13.76
CA PHE A 291 50.54 41.56 -14.94
C PHE A 291 51.78 41.88 -15.78
N THR A 292 52.95 42.11 -15.19
CA THR A 292 54.19 42.34 -15.95
C THR A 292 54.69 41.08 -16.64
N ARG A 293 54.67 39.93 -15.94
CA ARG A 293 55.20 38.64 -16.44
C ARG A 293 54.34 37.97 -17.52
N ASN A 294 53.03 38.20 -17.56
CA ASN A 294 52.10 37.49 -18.44
C ASN A 294 51.51 38.39 -19.54
N ASN A 295 51.29 37.84 -20.73
CA ASN A 295 50.65 38.58 -21.83
C ASN A 295 49.13 38.65 -21.67
N VAL A 296 48.54 39.72 -22.22
CA VAL A 296 47.09 39.86 -22.36
C VAL A 296 46.68 39.27 -23.72
N THR A 297 45.65 38.43 -23.74
CA THR A 297 45.14 37.76 -24.94
C THR A 297 43.62 37.81 -24.96
N GLU A 298 43.05 38.13 -26.12
CA GLU A 298 41.60 38.10 -26.34
C GLU A 298 41.22 36.80 -27.07
N ILE A 299 40.22 36.07 -26.56
CA ILE A 299 39.71 34.83 -27.15
C ILE A 299 38.19 34.88 -27.33
N GLN A 300 37.65 34.01 -28.19
CA GLN A 300 36.21 33.92 -28.41
C GLN A 300 35.50 33.21 -27.24
N GLY A 301 34.50 33.84 -26.62
CA GLY A 301 33.68 33.23 -25.56
C GLY A 301 32.65 32.21 -26.06
N ILE A 302 32.20 32.35 -27.32
CA ILE A 302 31.36 31.36 -28.02
C ILE A 302 32.07 30.97 -29.33
N PRO A 303 32.94 29.95 -29.32
CA PRO A 303 33.54 29.40 -30.54
C PRO A 303 32.54 28.55 -31.35
N GLY A 304 31.38 28.21 -30.78
CA GLY A 304 30.28 27.52 -31.47
C GLY A 304 30.43 25.99 -31.52
N ALA A 305 29.34 25.31 -31.89
CA ALA A 305 29.22 23.85 -31.79
C ALA A 305 30.26 23.05 -32.60
N ALA A 306 30.82 23.63 -33.65
CA ALA A 306 31.81 22.98 -34.53
C ALA A 306 33.25 22.99 -33.96
N SER A 307 33.50 23.73 -32.88
CA SER A 307 34.85 24.00 -32.34
C SER A 307 35.54 22.80 -31.66
N GLY A 308 34.81 21.75 -31.29
CA GLY A 308 35.34 20.59 -30.54
C GLY A 308 35.49 20.81 -29.03
N LEU A 309 35.07 21.97 -28.52
CA LEU A 309 35.16 22.40 -27.11
C LEU A 309 34.52 21.44 -26.10
N ILE A 310 33.58 20.60 -26.55
CA ILE A 310 32.92 19.55 -25.75
C ILE A 310 33.91 18.66 -24.97
N LYS A 311 35.14 18.49 -25.46
CA LYS A 311 36.20 17.71 -24.77
C LYS A 311 36.78 18.43 -23.55
N GLU A 312 36.85 19.77 -23.59
CA GLU A 312 37.41 20.59 -22.51
C GLU A 312 36.38 20.75 -21.37
N ASN A 313 35.11 20.92 -21.73
CA ASN A 313 33.98 21.06 -20.80
C ASN A 313 33.42 19.71 -20.27
N LEU A 314 34.04 18.57 -20.59
CA LEU A 314 33.50 17.24 -20.24
C LEU A 314 33.55 16.95 -18.73
N TRP A 315 34.57 17.49 -18.04
CA TRP A 315 34.94 17.17 -16.66
C TRP A 315 34.65 18.30 -15.69
N SER A 316 34.45 17.95 -14.42
CA SER A 316 34.20 18.90 -13.34
C SER A 316 35.39 19.82 -13.02
N SER A 317 35.05 21.01 -12.52
CA SER A 317 35.94 22.08 -12.12
C SER A 317 35.35 22.77 -10.88
N TYR A 318 35.28 22.02 -9.78
CA TYR A 318 34.85 22.55 -8.49
C TYR A 318 35.83 23.60 -7.97
N LEU A 319 35.30 24.75 -7.56
CA LEU A 319 36.04 25.92 -7.06
C LEU A 319 35.60 26.25 -5.64
N THR A 320 36.51 26.80 -4.85
CA THR A 320 36.21 27.43 -3.56
C THR A 320 35.92 28.92 -3.74
N LYS A 321 35.06 29.49 -2.88
CA LYS A 321 34.72 30.92 -2.88
C LYS A 321 35.99 31.79 -2.88
N GLY A 322 36.01 32.83 -3.72
CA GLY A 322 37.11 33.78 -3.85
C GLY A 322 38.28 33.32 -4.73
N VAL A 323 38.23 32.13 -5.35
CA VAL A 323 39.26 31.71 -6.31
C VAL A 323 38.98 32.27 -7.70
N ILE A 324 40.03 32.72 -8.40
CA ILE A 324 39.96 33.27 -9.76
C ILE A 324 39.53 32.17 -10.75
N VAL A 325 38.66 32.51 -11.71
CA VAL A 325 38.28 31.62 -12.81
C VAL A 325 39.42 31.58 -13.84
N GLU A 326 40.09 30.44 -13.93
CA GLU A 326 41.22 30.24 -14.86
C GLU A 326 40.86 29.31 -16.04
N ARG A 327 41.50 29.53 -17.20
CA ARG A 327 41.42 28.64 -18.37
C ARG A 327 42.55 27.60 -18.35
N ARG A 328 42.20 26.31 -18.38
CA ARG A 328 43.16 25.21 -18.49
C ARG A 328 43.81 25.23 -19.88
N GLY A 329 45.11 24.89 -19.97
CA GLY A 329 45.84 24.79 -21.25
C GLY A 329 46.46 26.10 -21.79
N MET A 330 46.18 27.25 -21.17
CA MET A 330 46.86 28.51 -21.49
C MET A 330 48.24 28.60 -20.79
N PRO A 331 49.32 29.02 -21.48
CA PRO A 331 50.61 29.23 -20.84
C PRO A 331 50.55 30.44 -19.89
N SER A 332 51.03 30.25 -18.66
CA SER A 332 51.14 31.31 -17.65
C SER A 332 52.40 31.13 -16.81
N VAL A 333 52.99 32.23 -16.38
CA VAL A 333 54.10 32.29 -15.44
C VAL A 333 53.51 32.61 -14.06
N GLY A 334 53.51 31.62 -13.17
CA GLY A 334 53.02 31.76 -11.82
C GLY A 334 53.86 32.71 -10.95
N LEU A 335 53.23 33.20 -9.88
CA LEU A 335 53.91 33.78 -8.73
C LEU A 335 54.34 32.67 -7.76
N ALA A 336 55.16 32.99 -6.76
CA ALA A 336 55.46 32.06 -5.68
C ALA A 336 54.21 31.83 -4.81
N ASP A 337 53.99 30.60 -4.33
CA ASP A 337 52.86 30.25 -3.48
C ASP A 337 52.81 31.17 -2.24
N GLY A 338 51.68 31.88 -2.06
CA GLY A 338 51.42 32.71 -0.89
C GLY A 338 51.39 34.22 -1.12
N THR A 339 51.60 34.74 -2.34
CA THR A 339 51.30 36.16 -2.63
C THR A 339 49.79 36.42 -2.48
N PRO A 340 49.34 37.34 -1.61
CA PRO A 340 47.92 37.65 -1.48
C PRO A 340 47.41 38.28 -2.78
N VAL A 341 46.36 37.69 -3.35
CA VAL A 341 45.65 38.29 -4.48
C VAL A 341 44.76 39.40 -3.93
N ASP A 342 45.00 40.63 -4.35
CA ASP A 342 44.10 41.74 -4.04
C ASP A 342 42.77 41.56 -4.80
N MET A 343 41.67 41.67 -4.07
CA MET A 343 40.30 41.48 -4.56
C MET A 343 39.78 42.71 -5.32
N ASP A 344 40.46 43.85 -5.19
CA ASP A 344 40.14 45.07 -5.95
C ASP A 344 40.62 45.02 -7.42
N HIS A 345 41.38 43.98 -7.81
CA HIS A 345 41.75 43.74 -9.20
C HIS A 345 40.59 43.20 -10.04
N PRO A 346 40.50 43.54 -11.35
CA PRO A 346 39.39 43.17 -12.24
C PRO A 346 39.46 41.70 -12.72
N TYR A 347 39.57 40.75 -11.80
CA TYR A 347 39.48 39.31 -12.07
C TYR A 347 38.05 38.79 -11.86
N VAL A 348 37.67 37.76 -12.60
CA VAL A 348 36.41 37.04 -12.33
C VAL A 348 36.64 36.02 -11.21
N PHE A 349 35.94 36.20 -10.08
CA PHE A 349 36.06 35.35 -8.89
C PHE A 349 34.90 34.36 -8.75
N SER A 350 35.15 33.23 -8.07
CA SER A 350 34.12 32.27 -7.71
C SER A 350 33.25 32.77 -6.54
N ASP A 351 31.96 33.01 -6.79
CA ASP A 351 30.99 33.55 -5.82
C ASP A 351 30.77 32.63 -4.60
N MET A 352 30.80 31.31 -4.79
CA MET A 352 30.53 30.32 -3.74
C MET A 352 31.34 29.04 -3.93
N THR A 353 31.69 28.38 -2.82
CA THR A 353 32.32 27.05 -2.84
C THR A 353 31.35 26.01 -3.36
N SER A 354 31.69 25.38 -4.48
CA SER A 354 30.83 24.43 -5.18
C SER A 354 31.25 22.99 -4.98
N TYR A 355 30.26 22.11 -4.84
CA TYR A 355 30.42 20.65 -4.77
C TYR A 355 29.15 19.97 -5.33
N PHE A 356 29.27 18.72 -5.79
CA PHE A 356 28.19 18.01 -6.50
C PHE A 356 26.82 18.09 -5.79
N THR A 357 26.79 17.87 -4.48
CA THR A 357 25.53 17.78 -3.73
C THR A 357 24.84 19.13 -3.51
N LEU A 358 25.60 20.24 -3.52
CA LEU A 358 25.05 21.60 -3.55
C LEU A 358 24.32 21.85 -4.88
N LEU A 359 24.95 21.48 -5.98
CA LEU A 359 24.40 21.67 -7.33
C LEU A 359 23.13 20.86 -7.55
N VAL A 360 23.04 19.64 -7.00
CA VAL A 360 21.79 18.85 -6.97
C VAL A 360 20.66 19.64 -6.30
N GLY A 361 20.92 20.28 -5.14
CA GLY A 361 19.93 21.08 -4.41
C GLY A 361 19.54 22.40 -5.09
N ILE A 362 20.44 23.00 -5.87
CA ILE A 362 20.17 24.20 -6.69
C ILE A 362 19.41 23.82 -7.98
N TYR A 363 19.70 22.66 -8.58
CA TYR A 363 19.05 22.20 -9.80
C TYR A 363 17.65 21.65 -9.57
N PHE A 364 17.42 20.88 -8.49
CA PHE A 364 16.17 20.13 -8.27
C PHE A 364 14.86 20.94 -8.43
N PRO A 365 14.75 22.23 -8.05
CA PRO A 365 13.55 23.03 -8.31
C PRO A 365 13.10 23.05 -9.79
N SER A 366 14.03 22.90 -10.74
CA SER A 366 13.74 22.92 -12.18
C SER A 366 12.96 21.71 -12.70
N VAL A 367 12.85 20.62 -11.92
CA VAL A 367 12.04 19.45 -12.27
C VAL A 367 10.74 19.37 -11.45
N THR A 368 10.52 20.31 -10.53
CA THR A 368 9.30 20.36 -9.70
C THR A 368 8.09 20.88 -10.50
N GLY A 369 6.94 21.05 -9.86
CA GLY A 369 5.73 21.54 -10.53
C GLY A 369 4.85 20.47 -11.19
N ILE A 370 5.24 19.19 -11.17
CA ILE A 370 4.48 18.08 -11.80
C ILE A 370 3.00 17.98 -11.34
N MET A 371 2.68 18.42 -10.12
CA MET A 371 1.31 18.43 -9.59
C MET A 371 0.38 19.41 -10.31
N ALA A 372 0.92 20.37 -11.09
CA ALA A 372 0.14 21.29 -11.91
C ALA A 372 -0.74 20.57 -12.95
N GLY A 373 -0.38 19.35 -13.39
CA GLY A 373 -1.22 18.55 -14.28
C GLY A 373 -2.55 18.09 -13.66
N SER A 374 -2.62 17.91 -12.34
CA SER A 374 -3.87 17.52 -11.64
C SER A 374 -4.62 18.70 -11.02
N ASN A 375 -4.05 19.91 -11.08
CA ASN A 375 -4.62 21.12 -10.49
C ASN A 375 -5.92 21.62 -11.17
N ARG A 376 -6.39 20.98 -12.26
CA ARG A 376 -7.69 21.27 -12.91
C ARG A 376 -8.57 20.03 -13.10
N SER A 377 -8.52 19.11 -12.16
CA SER A 377 -9.28 17.85 -12.23
C SER A 377 -10.77 18.02 -12.58
N GLY A 378 -11.41 19.10 -12.15
CA GLY A 378 -12.85 19.37 -12.39
C GLY A 378 -13.20 19.88 -13.79
N ASP A 379 -12.26 20.52 -14.51
CA ASP A 379 -12.53 21.12 -15.83
C ASP A 379 -12.31 20.14 -17.00
N LEU A 380 -11.68 18.99 -16.72
CA LEU A 380 -11.29 18.01 -17.74
C LEU A 380 -12.48 17.20 -18.26
N ARG A 381 -12.46 16.83 -19.55
CA ARG A 381 -13.47 15.94 -20.14
C ARG A 381 -13.43 14.54 -19.52
N ASP A 382 -12.21 14.00 -19.37
CA ASP A 382 -11.89 12.73 -18.72
C ASP A 382 -10.57 12.91 -17.95
N ALA A 383 -10.67 13.15 -16.64
CA ALA A 383 -9.52 13.33 -15.77
C ALA A 383 -8.68 12.04 -15.60
N GLN A 384 -9.29 10.86 -15.65
CA GLN A 384 -8.60 9.57 -15.46
C GLN A 384 -7.66 9.24 -16.61
N LYS A 385 -8.05 9.56 -17.86
CA LYS A 385 -7.18 9.43 -19.06
C LYS A 385 -6.22 10.60 -19.22
N SER A 386 -6.68 11.84 -18.99
CA SER A 386 -5.92 13.06 -19.30
C SER A 386 -4.77 13.34 -18.30
N ILE A 387 -4.97 13.12 -17.00
CA ILE A 387 -3.94 13.44 -15.99
C ILE A 387 -2.68 12.59 -16.19
N PRO A 388 -2.74 11.24 -16.31
CA PRO A 388 -1.55 10.43 -16.56
C PRO A 388 -0.82 10.78 -17.85
N THR A 389 -1.56 10.87 -18.96
CA THR A 389 -0.97 11.09 -20.29
C THR A 389 -0.34 12.47 -20.42
N GLY A 390 -1.04 13.53 -20.01
CA GLY A 390 -0.51 14.89 -20.06
C GLY A 390 0.68 15.13 -19.13
N THR A 391 0.65 14.57 -17.92
CA THR A 391 1.73 14.76 -16.93
C THR A 391 3.02 14.02 -17.33
N ILE A 392 2.92 12.75 -17.73
CA ILE A 392 4.09 11.97 -18.18
C ILE A 392 4.70 12.58 -19.44
N LEU A 393 3.88 13.03 -20.40
CA LEU A 393 4.36 13.67 -21.62
C LEU A 393 5.07 15.01 -21.31
N ALA A 394 4.54 15.83 -20.39
CA ALA A 394 5.19 17.08 -19.99
C ALA A 394 6.55 16.85 -19.32
N ILE A 395 6.68 15.84 -18.47
CA ILE A 395 7.97 15.47 -17.86
C ILE A 395 8.94 14.95 -18.92
N ALA A 396 8.48 14.15 -19.88
CA ALA A 396 9.32 13.68 -20.99
C ALA A 396 9.85 14.85 -21.85
N THR A 397 8.98 15.79 -22.25
CA THR A 397 9.39 16.98 -23.02
C THR A 397 10.38 17.85 -22.25
N THR A 398 10.11 18.17 -20.98
CA THR A 398 10.98 19.03 -20.18
C THR A 398 12.33 18.37 -19.87
N SER A 399 12.33 17.06 -19.55
CA SER A 399 13.57 16.29 -19.37
C SER A 399 14.42 16.26 -20.64
N ALA A 400 13.79 16.08 -21.81
CA ALA A 400 14.50 16.14 -23.10
C ALA A 400 15.15 17.51 -23.33
N VAL A 401 14.44 18.61 -23.02
CA VAL A 401 14.97 19.98 -23.14
C VAL A 401 16.13 20.24 -22.18
N TYR A 402 16.05 19.78 -20.92
CA TYR A 402 17.15 19.95 -19.97
C TYR A 402 18.40 19.13 -20.37
N ILE A 403 18.21 17.87 -20.76
CA ILE A 403 19.31 16.97 -21.16
C ILE A 403 20.02 17.48 -22.42
N SER A 404 19.28 17.91 -23.44
CA SER A 404 19.88 18.51 -24.64
C SER A 404 20.59 19.82 -24.32
N SER A 405 19.99 20.70 -23.50
CA SER A 405 20.60 21.98 -23.12
C SER A 405 21.96 21.80 -22.41
N VAL A 406 22.09 20.81 -21.51
CA VAL A 406 23.37 20.47 -20.86
C VAL A 406 24.47 20.16 -21.88
N VAL A 407 24.18 19.32 -22.86
CA VAL A 407 25.16 18.94 -23.91
C VAL A 407 25.46 20.13 -24.83
N LEU A 408 24.44 20.89 -25.23
CA LEU A 408 24.59 22.00 -26.16
C LEU A 408 25.36 23.19 -25.55
N PHE A 409 25.12 23.54 -24.28
CA PHE A 409 25.87 24.61 -23.61
C PHE A 409 27.35 24.26 -23.48
N GLY A 410 27.67 23.05 -23.01
CA GLY A 410 29.05 22.57 -22.90
C GLY A 410 29.75 22.39 -24.25
N ALA A 411 29.03 22.22 -25.36
CA ALA A 411 29.60 22.13 -26.70
C ALA A 411 29.82 23.50 -27.39
N CYS A 412 29.08 24.54 -27.00
CA CYS A 412 29.10 25.84 -27.71
C CYS A 412 29.83 26.98 -26.98
N ILE A 413 29.84 26.98 -25.63
CA ILE A 413 30.27 28.11 -24.79
C ILE A 413 31.57 27.77 -24.05
N GLU A 414 32.56 28.66 -24.14
CA GLU A 414 33.87 28.54 -23.51
C GLU A 414 33.78 28.31 -21.98
N GLY A 415 34.60 27.39 -21.46
CA GLY A 415 34.46 26.90 -20.08
C GLY A 415 34.69 27.96 -19.00
N VAL A 416 35.44 29.04 -19.27
CA VAL A 416 35.53 30.19 -18.33
C VAL A 416 34.23 31.01 -18.29
N VAL A 417 33.52 31.16 -19.42
CA VAL A 417 32.24 31.88 -19.49
C VAL A 417 31.12 31.07 -18.86
N LEU A 418 31.15 29.74 -18.98
CA LEU A 418 30.19 28.88 -18.27
C LEU A 418 30.37 28.91 -16.75
N ARG A 419 31.58 29.17 -16.23
CA ARG A 419 31.85 29.24 -14.78
C ARG A 419 31.56 30.61 -14.16
N ASP A 420 31.45 31.64 -15.00
CA ASP A 420 31.00 32.97 -14.64
C ASP A 420 29.46 32.98 -14.48
N LYS A 421 29.00 33.30 -13.28
CA LYS A 421 27.57 33.28 -12.91
C LYS A 421 26.82 34.53 -13.40
N PHE A 422 27.48 35.69 -13.41
CA PHE A 422 26.85 36.98 -13.71
C PHE A 422 27.15 37.48 -15.13
N GLY A 423 28.15 36.93 -15.81
CA GLY A 423 28.52 37.29 -17.18
C GLY A 423 29.46 38.49 -17.27
N GLU A 424 30.23 38.75 -16.21
CA GLU A 424 31.25 39.80 -16.14
C GLU A 424 32.30 39.68 -17.25
N ALA A 425 32.74 38.46 -17.58
CA ALA A 425 33.67 38.19 -18.67
C ALA A 425 33.10 38.59 -20.05
N VAL A 426 31.77 38.58 -20.20
CA VAL A 426 31.03 38.92 -21.43
C VAL A 426 30.28 40.25 -21.30
N ASN A 427 30.86 41.21 -20.56
CA ASN A 427 30.35 42.58 -20.40
C ASN A 427 28.93 42.67 -19.83
N GLY A 428 28.67 41.90 -18.76
CA GLY A 428 27.39 41.87 -18.05
C GLY A 428 26.23 41.25 -18.85
N ASN A 429 26.52 40.49 -19.91
CA ASN A 429 25.48 39.79 -20.66
C ASN A 429 25.16 38.43 -20.03
N LEU A 430 23.87 38.11 -19.92
CA LEU A 430 23.39 36.80 -19.46
C LEU A 430 23.94 35.70 -20.39
N VAL A 431 24.67 34.71 -19.84
CA VAL A 431 25.47 33.74 -20.61
C VAL A 431 24.66 32.97 -21.66
N VAL A 432 23.53 32.37 -21.31
CA VAL A 432 22.65 31.71 -22.32
C VAL A 432 22.00 32.70 -23.30
N GLY A 433 21.88 33.98 -22.92
CA GLY A 433 21.47 35.06 -23.81
C GLY A 433 22.48 35.32 -24.93
N THR A 434 23.79 35.28 -24.63
CA THR A 434 24.84 35.48 -25.66
C THR A 434 24.84 34.42 -26.77
N LEU A 435 24.29 33.23 -26.48
CA LEU A 435 24.11 32.15 -27.46
C LEU A 435 22.83 32.30 -28.31
N ALA A 436 21.83 33.05 -27.86
CA ALA A 436 20.50 33.06 -28.45
C ALA A 436 20.36 33.94 -29.71
N TRP A 437 19.58 33.46 -30.69
CA TRP A 437 19.22 34.22 -31.90
C TRP A 437 17.74 34.65 -31.85
N PRO A 438 17.38 35.88 -32.26
CA PRO A 438 18.20 36.90 -32.94
C PRO A 438 18.98 37.87 -32.03
N SER A 439 18.72 37.91 -30.71
CA SER A 439 19.39 38.85 -29.79
C SER A 439 19.33 38.35 -28.34
N PRO A 440 20.36 38.61 -27.50
CA PRO A 440 20.35 38.28 -26.08
C PRO A 440 19.14 38.84 -25.31
N TRP A 441 18.64 40.01 -25.73
CA TRP A 441 17.48 40.67 -25.13
C TRP A 441 16.20 39.82 -25.16
N VAL A 442 16.07 38.89 -26.12
CA VAL A 442 14.93 37.95 -26.18
C VAL A 442 14.88 37.07 -24.94
N ILE A 443 16.04 36.58 -24.48
CA ILE A 443 16.14 35.73 -23.28
C ILE A 443 16.01 36.58 -22.01
N VAL A 444 16.61 37.77 -21.96
CA VAL A 444 16.50 38.67 -20.80
C VAL A 444 15.03 39.06 -20.54
N ILE A 445 14.31 39.51 -21.57
CA ILE A 445 12.89 39.89 -21.45
C ILE A 445 12.00 38.65 -21.24
N GLY A 446 12.26 37.56 -21.97
CA GLY A 446 11.47 36.33 -21.88
C GLY A 446 11.57 35.64 -20.52
N SER A 447 12.77 35.55 -19.96
CA SER A 447 13.02 35.00 -18.61
C SER A 447 12.47 35.89 -17.50
N PHE A 448 12.52 37.23 -17.65
CA PHE A 448 11.89 38.17 -16.72
C PHE A 448 10.38 37.92 -16.61
N PHE A 449 9.65 37.91 -17.74
CA PHE A 449 8.19 37.66 -17.72
C PHE A 449 7.83 36.24 -17.31
N SER A 450 8.61 35.23 -17.72
CA SER A 450 8.44 33.84 -17.27
C SER A 450 8.52 33.73 -15.74
N THR A 451 9.58 34.30 -15.15
CA THR A 451 9.83 34.20 -13.71
C THR A 451 8.80 35.00 -12.90
N CYS A 452 8.45 36.20 -13.36
CA CYS A 452 7.35 36.99 -12.79
C CYS A 452 6.01 36.23 -12.82
N GLY A 453 5.71 35.53 -13.92
CA GLY A 453 4.51 34.68 -14.05
C GLY A 453 4.50 33.49 -13.09
N ALA A 454 5.64 32.79 -12.95
CA ALA A 454 5.78 31.66 -12.02
C ALA A 454 5.66 32.10 -10.54
N GLY A 455 6.16 33.30 -10.20
CA GLY A 455 5.96 33.92 -8.89
C GLY A 455 4.48 34.20 -8.59
N LEU A 456 3.75 34.82 -9.53
CA LEU A 456 2.30 35.05 -9.42
C LEU A 456 1.49 33.74 -9.34
N GLN A 457 1.88 32.71 -10.09
CA GLN A 457 1.25 31.39 -10.03
C GLN A 457 1.44 30.71 -8.67
N SER A 458 2.65 30.81 -8.10
CA SER A 458 2.95 30.28 -6.76
C SER A 458 2.18 31.02 -5.67
N LEU A 459 2.13 32.35 -5.75
CA LEU A 459 1.45 33.23 -4.79
C LEU A 459 -0.09 33.15 -4.88
N THR A 460 -0.65 32.69 -6.00
CA THR A 460 -2.10 32.38 -6.13
C THR A 460 -2.42 30.94 -5.73
N GLY A 461 -1.51 29.99 -5.97
CA GLY A 461 -1.73 28.58 -5.70
C GLY A 461 -1.61 28.19 -4.23
N ALA A 462 -0.55 28.63 -3.54
CA ALA A 462 -0.32 28.28 -2.14
C ALA A 462 -1.49 28.70 -1.21
N PRO A 463 -2.09 29.90 -1.32
CA PRO A 463 -3.24 30.28 -0.49
C PRO A 463 -4.49 29.41 -0.73
N ARG A 464 -4.76 29.03 -1.98
CA ARG A 464 -5.90 28.17 -2.34
C ARG A 464 -5.75 26.75 -1.79
N LEU A 465 -4.54 26.22 -1.81
CA LEU A 465 -4.18 24.94 -1.20
C LEU A 465 -4.38 24.99 0.32
N LEU A 466 -3.86 26.02 1.01
CA LEU A 466 -4.05 26.17 2.45
C LEU A 466 -5.53 26.36 2.83
N GLN A 467 -6.31 27.07 2.00
CA GLN A 467 -7.75 27.23 2.19
C GLN A 467 -8.49 25.88 2.11
N ALA A 468 -8.15 25.03 1.14
CA ALA A 468 -8.72 23.69 1.01
C ALA A 468 -8.42 22.79 2.22
N ILE A 469 -7.15 22.76 2.65
CA ILE A 469 -6.70 22.08 3.88
C ILE A 469 -7.48 22.56 5.12
N SER A 470 -7.71 23.87 5.21
CA SER A 470 -8.40 24.50 6.34
C SER A 470 -9.89 24.17 6.37
N ARG A 471 -10.54 24.04 5.20
CA ARG A 471 -11.97 23.70 5.08
C ARG A 471 -12.27 22.21 5.30
N ASP A 472 -11.36 21.31 4.95
CA ASP A 472 -11.46 19.89 5.32
C ASP A 472 -11.44 19.69 6.86
N GLY A 473 -10.97 20.69 7.62
CA GLY A 473 -11.05 20.71 9.08
C GLY A 473 -10.11 19.70 9.78
N ILE A 474 -9.13 19.15 9.06
CA ILE A 474 -8.16 18.17 9.59
C ILE A 474 -7.22 18.75 10.66
N VAL A 475 -6.99 20.06 10.64
CA VAL A 475 -6.13 20.77 11.60
C VAL A 475 -6.92 21.96 12.18
N PRO A 476 -7.47 21.84 13.41
CA PRO A 476 -8.38 22.84 13.97
C PRO A 476 -7.83 24.27 14.03
N PHE A 477 -6.55 24.46 14.35
CA PHE A 477 -5.95 25.80 14.44
C PHE A 477 -5.77 26.49 13.08
N LEU A 478 -5.83 25.76 11.96
CA LEU A 478 -5.76 26.33 10.62
C LEU A 478 -7.11 26.84 10.10
N GLN A 479 -8.23 26.54 10.77
CA GLN A 479 -9.59 26.89 10.29
C GLN A 479 -9.77 28.38 9.97
N VAL A 480 -9.06 29.29 10.66
CA VAL A 480 -9.05 30.74 10.38
C VAL A 480 -8.64 31.06 8.94
N PHE A 481 -7.74 30.27 8.35
CA PHE A 481 -7.25 30.44 6.97
C PHE A 481 -8.24 29.93 5.91
N GLY A 482 -9.34 29.26 6.30
CA GLY A 482 -10.42 28.85 5.40
C GLY A 482 -11.32 30.01 4.92
N HIS A 483 -11.19 31.20 5.52
CA HIS A 483 -11.98 32.38 5.20
C HIS A 483 -11.65 32.97 3.81
N GLY A 484 -12.65 33.05 2.95
CA GLY A 484 -12.55 33.63 1.61
C GLY A 484 -13.58 34.73 1.35
N LYS A 485 -13.28 35.60 0.38
CA LYS A 485 -14.23 36.60 -0.14
C LYS A 485 -15.44 35.89 -0.78
N ALA A 486 -16.51 36.62 -1.08
CA ALA A 486 -17.68 36.10 -1.83
C ALA A 486 -17.31 35.43 -3.18
N ASN A 487 -16.17 35.78 -3.76
CA ASN A 487 -15.62 35.18 -4.98
C ASN A 487 -14.92 33.83 -4.76
N GLY A 488 -14.81 33.35 -3.53
CA GLY A 488 -14.03 32.16 -3.14
C GLY A 488 -12.59 32.46 -2.73
N GLU A 489 -11.98 33.54 -3.24
CA GLU A 489 -10.56 33.84 -3.04
C GLU A 489 -10.18 34.01 -1.56
N PRO A 490 -9.10 33.35 -1.09
CA PRO A 490 -8.68 33.39 0.31
C PRO A 490 -8.05 34.73 0.70
N THR A 491 -8.24 35.13 1.96
CA THR A 491 -7.71 36.39 2.50
C THR A 491 -6.58 36.16 3.50
N TRP A 492 -6.88 35.54 4.64
CA TRP A 492 -5.88 35.24 5.68
C TRP A 492 -4.79 34.27 5.18
N ALA A 493 -5.13 33.30 4.32
CA ALA A 493 -4.13 32.41 3.73
C ALA A 493 -3.17 33.13 2.78
N LEU A 494 -3.64 34.16 2.06
CA LEU A 494 -2.78 35.00 1.21
C LEU A 494 -1.82 35.82 2.07
N LEU A 495 -2.30 36.40 3.17
CA LEU A 495 -1.47 37.13 4.12
C LEU A 495 -0.38 36.24 4.74
N LEU A 496 -0.72 35.03 5.20
CA LEU A 496 0.27 34.07 5.73
C LEU A 496 1.30 33.69 4.67
N THR A 497 0.86 33.41 3.44
CA THR A 497 1.74 33.06 2.33
C THR A 497 2.70 34.21 2.00
N ALA A 498 2.22 35.45 1.98
CA ALA A 498 3.09 36.63 1.81
C ALA A 498 4.11 36.75 2.96
N CYS A 499 3.71 36.53 4.22
CA CYS A 499 4.63 36.58 5.35
C CYS A 499 5.73 35.50 5.27
N ILE A 500 5.42 34.28 4.81
CA ILE A 500 6.40 33.21 4.63
C ILE A 500 7.28 33.46 3.39
N CYS A 501 6.73 33.99 2.30
CA CYS A 501 7.51 34.46 1.15
C CYS A 501 8.55 35.53 1.56
N GLU A 502 8.15 36.48 2.42
CA GLU A 502 9.04 37.54 2.91
C GLU A 502 10.24 36.97 3.68
N ILE A 503 10.05 35.93 4.50
CA ILE A 503 11.17 35.21 5.15
C ILE A 503 12.15 34.67 4.11
N GLY A 504 11.66 34.11 3.00
CA GLY A 504 12.50 33.66 1.88
C GLY A 504 13.23 34.80 1.16
N ILE A 505 12.60 35.96 1.03
CA ILE A 505 13.20 37.15 0.40
C ILE A 505 14.28 37.79 1.29
N LEU A 506 14.12 37.78 2.61
CA LEU A 506 15.10 38.31 3.55
C LEU A 506 16.44 37.52 3.55
N ILE A 507 16.42 36.24 3.16
CA ILE A 507 17.63 35.44 2.89
C ILE A 507 18.42 36.04 1.71
N ALA A 508 17.74 36.65 0.74
CA ALA A 508 18.28 37.41 -0.40
C ALA A 508 19.10 36.62 -1.44
N SER A 509 19.66 35.46 -1.07
CA SER A 509 20.36 34.56 -1.99
C SER A 509 19.43 33.50 -2.59
N LEU A 510 19.28 33.52 -3.93
CA LEU A 510 18.52 32.50 -4.66
C LEU A 510 19.07 31.08 -4.40
N ASP A 511 20.40 30.96 -4.31
CA ASP A 511 21.11 29.68 -4.23
C ASP A 511 21.01 29.04 -2.82
N GLU A 512 20.69 29.83 -1.79
CA GLU A 512 20.37 29.32 -0.44
C GLU A 512 18.89 28.94 -0.29
N VAL A 513 17.99 29.62 -1.00
CA VAL A 513 16.54 29.33 -0.98
C VAL A 513 16.21 28.05 -1.77
N ALA A 514 16.90 27.78 -2.88
CA ALA A 514 16.64 26.62 -3.73
C ALA A 514 16.81 25.23 -3.03
N PRO A 515 17.82 24.99 -2.19
CA PRO A 515 17.91 23.77 -1.38
C PRO A 515 16.78 23.63 -0.35
N ILE A 516 16.36 24.72 0.31
CA ILE A 516 15.24 24.72 1.28
C ILE A 516 13.94 24.30 0.59
N LEU A 517 13.67 24.89 -0.58
CA LEU A 517 12.56 24.54 -1.44
C LEU A 517 12.57 23.04 -1.83
N SER A 518 13.74 22.54 -2.23
CA SER A 518 13.93 21.15 -2.64
C SER A 518 13.61 20.16 -1.53
N MET A 519 13.91 20.46 -0.26
CA MET A 519 13.53 19.61 0.88
C MET A 519 12.02 19.39 0.97
N PHE A 520 11.22 20.44 0.83
CA PHE A 520 9.75 20.35 0.94
C PHE A 520 9.14 19.55 -0.23
N PHE A 521 9.62 19.77 -1.46
CA PHE A 521 9.14 19.00 -2.61
C PHE A 521 9.58 17.54 -2.60
N LEU A 522 10.84 17.24 -2.26
CA LEU A 522 11.32 15.86 -2.12
C LEU A 522 10.53 15.09 -1.05
N MET A 523 10.23 15.74 0.08
CA MET A 523 9.43 15.13 1.14
C MET A 523 7.98 14.87 0.70
N CYS A 524 7.36 15.83 -0.01
CA CYS A 524 6.04 15.67 -0.61
C CYS A 524 6.00 14.46 -1.57
N TYR A 525 6.99 14.35 -2.46
CA TYR A 525 7.11 13.24 -3.42
C TYR A 525 7.42 11.90 -2.73
N MET A 526 8.25 11.91 -1.67
CA MET A 526 8.53 10.74 -0.83
C MET A 526 7.24 10.19 -0.21
N PHE A 527 6.38 11.03 0.38
CA PHE A 527 5.13 10.57 0.99
C PHE A 527 4.11 10.06 -0.02
N VAL A 528 3.98 10.70 -1.19
CA VAL A 528 3.11 10.20 -2.28
C VAL A 528 3.57 8.81 -2.73
N ASN A 529 4.87 8.63 -2.94
CA ASN A 529 5.46 7.35 -3.35
C ASN A 529 5.32 6.26 -2.26
N LEU A 530 5.60 6.60 -1.00
CA LEU A 530 5.44 5.71 0.15
C LEU A 530 3.99 5.24 0.30
N ALA A 531 3.02 6.17 0.25
CA ALA A 531 1.61 5.86 0.43
C ALA A 531 1.10 4.88 -0.64
N CYS A 532 1.36 5.14 -1.92
CA CYS A 532 0.98 4.24 -3.01
C CYS A 532 1.57 2.83 -2.82
N ALA A 533 2.85 2.72 -2.48
CA ALA A 533 3.51 1.44 -2.23
C ALA A 533 2.88 0.67 -1.05
N VAL A 534 2.69 1.35 0.10
CA VAL A 534 2.13 0.76 1.32
C VAL A 534 0.68 0.33 1.12
N GLN A 535 -0.14 1.12 0.43
CA GLN A 535 -1.55 0.79 0.18
C GLN A 535 -1.71 -0.44 -0.72
N THR A 536 -0.91 -0.56 -1.78
CA THR A 536 -0.86 -1.77 -2.61
C THR A 536 -0.40 -2.99 -1.81
N LEU A 537 0.64 -2.85 -0.97
CA LEU A 537 1.22 -3.97 -0.22
C LEU A 537 0.32 -4.45 0.92
N LEU A 538 -0.35 -3.52 1.62
CA LEU A 538 -1.30 -3.84 2.70
C LEU A 538 -2.68 -4.28 2.20
N ARG A 539 -2.97 -4.13 0.89
CA ARG A 539 -4.29 -4.34 0.28
C ARG A 539 -5.39 -3.55 1.00
N THR A 540 -5.25 -2.22 1.01
CA THR A 540 -6.33 -1.31 1.46
C THR A 540 -7.60 -1.49 0.61
N PRO A 541 -8.80 -1.67 1.20
CA PRO A 541 -10.01 -2.04 0.45
C PRO A 541 -10.37 -1.13 -0.73
N ASN A 542 -10.24 0.18 -0.51
CA ASN A 542 -10.60 1.23 -1.48
C ASN A 542 -9.47 1.57 -2.47
N TRP A 543 -8.37 0.81 -2.50
CA TRP A 543 -7.21 1.07 -3.36
C TRP A 543 -7.10 0.03 -4.47
N ARG A 544 -7.57 0.38 -5.66
CA ARG A 544 -7.63 -0.47 -6.85
C ARG A 544 -7.18 0.34 -8.09
N PRO A 545 -5.92 0.78 -8.16
CA PRO A 545 -5.41 1.60 -9.27
C PRO A 545 -5.51 0.84 -10.60
N ARG A 546 -6.11 1.47 -11.61
CA ARG A 546 -6.34 0.86 -12.94
C ARG A 546 -5.25 1.19 -13.97
N PHE A 547 -4.21 1.94 -13.58
CA PHE A 547 -3.14 2.36 -14.49
C PHE A 547 -2.21 1.18 -14.85
N ARG A 548 -2.12 0.85 -16.15
CA ARG A 548 -1.39 -0.33 -16.67
C ARG A 548 0.10 -0.39 -16.32
N TYR A 549 0.77 0.76 -16.24
CA TYR A 549 2.21 0.84 -15.96
C TYR A 549 2.54 1.05 -14.47
N TYR A 550 1.55 0.92 -13.58
CA TYR A 550 1.75 1.00 -12.14
C TYR A 550 2.23 -0.34 -11.56
N HIS A 551 3.29 -0.30 -10.75
CA HIS A 551 3.68 -1.41 -9.89
C HIS A 551 4.30 -0.87 -8.59
N TRP A 552 4.07 -1.56 -7.47
CA TRP A 552 4.49 -1.08 -6.13
C TRP A 552 6.01 -0.89 -6.01
N THR A 553 6.82 -1.64 -6.77
CA THR A 553 8.27 -1.48 -6.79
C THR A 553 8.72 -0.16 -7.42
N LEU A 554 7.97 0.39 -8.39
CA LEU A 554 8.29 1.68 -9.01
C LEU A 554 8.06 2.83 -8.00
N SER A 555 6.96 2.77 -7.26
CA SER A 555 6.71 3.70 -6.15
C SER A 555 7.75 3.57 -5.04
N PHE A 556 8.13 2.35 -4.67
CA PHE A 556 9.19 2.12 -3.67
C PHE A 556 10.56 2.65 -4.13
N LEU A 557 10.91 2.46 -5.41
CA LEU A 557 12.11 3.03 -6.01
C LEU A 557 12.07 4.57 -5.99
N GLY A 558 10.93 5.16 -6.36
CA GLY A 558 10.71 6.61 -6.30
C GLY A 558 10.87 7.17 -4.88
N MET A 559 10.31 6.50 -3.87
CA MET A 559 10.47 6.83 -2.46
C MET A 559 11.95 6.77 -2.03
N SER A 560 12.67 5.69 -2.38
CA SER A 560 14.08 5.53 -2.02
C SER A 560 14.99 6.58 -2.65
N LEU A 561 14.70 6.98 -3.90
CA LEU A 561 15.45 8.00 -4.62
C LEU A 561 15.14 9.41 -4.07
N CYS A 562 13.88 9.72 -3.73
CA CYS A 562 13.53 10.95 -3.01
C CYS A 562 14.32 11.08 -1.69
N LEU A 563 14.34 10.00 -0.90
CA LEU A 563 15.04 9.96 0.38
C LEU A 563 16.56 10.12 0.20
N ALA A 564 17.16 9.43 -0.78
CA ALA A 564 18.58 9.59 -1.10
C ALA A 564 18.93 11.05 -1.46
N LEU A 565 18.14 11.69 -2.33
CA LEU A 565 18.34 13.10 -2.70
C LEU A 565 18.23 14.06 -1.49
N MET A 566 17.29 13.82 -0.57
CA MET A 566 17.18 14.63 0.67
C MET A 566 18.45 14.55 1.52
N PHE A 567 18.94 13.33 1.79
CA PHE A 567 20.14 13.13 2.60
C PHE A 567 21.42 13.65 1.92
N ILE A 568 21.51 13.55 0.58
CA ILE A 568 22.61 14.07 -0.23
C ILE A 568 22.68 15.60 -0.15
N CYS A 569 21.55 16.29 -0.28
CA CYS A 569 21.53 17.76 -0.25
C CYS A 569 21.77 18.32 1.16
N SER A 570 21.06 17.82 2.18
CA SER A 570 21.33 18.16 3.59
C SER A 570 20.71 17.13 4.55
N TRP A 571 21.56 16.26 5.10
CA TRP A 571 21.13 15.21 6.04
C TRP A 571 20.47 15.76 7.31
N TYR A 572 20.94 16.90 7.85
CA TYR A 572 20.42 17.46 9.10
C TYR A 572 19.07 18.16 8.89
N TYR A 573 18.89 18.91 7.80
CA TYR A 573 17.58 19.44 7.44
C TYR A 573 16.60 18.30 7.10
N ALA A 574 17.04 17.27 6.39
CA ALA A 574 16.21 16.10 6.09
C ALA A 574 15.67 15.41 7.36
N LEU A 575 16.51 15.19 8.37
CA LEU A 575 16.09 14.59 9.65
C LEU A 575 15.06 15.46 10.40
N VAL A 576 15.31 16.76 10.53
CA VAL A 576 14.37 17.70 11.19
C VAL A 576 13.04 17.76 10.44
N ALA A 577 13.09 17.84 9.12
CA ALA A 577 11.91 17.97 8.29
C ALA A 577 11.05 16.68 8.28
N MET A 578 11.67 15.50 8.25
CA MET A 578 10.98 14.21 8.43
C MET A 578 10.36 14.07 9.83
N LEU A 579 11.04 14.52 10.89
CA LEU A 579 10.49 14.52 12.25
C LEU A 579 9.23 15.39 12.33
N ILE A 580 9.28 16.63 11.81
CA ILE A 580 8.13 17.54 11.77
C ILE A 580 6.95 16.92 11.02
N ALA A 581 7.19 16.32 9.85
CA ALA A 581 6.13 15.69 9.07
C ALA A 581 5.56 14.42 9.74
N GLY A 582 6.38 13.63 10.43
CA GLY A 582 5.92 12.51 11.24
C GLY A 582 5.03 12.94 12.41
N LEU A 583 5.37 14.06 13.06
CA LEU A 583 4.54 14.69 14.10
C LEU A 583 3.21 15.22 13.53
N ILE A 584 3.23 15.86 12.35
CA ILE A 584 2.02 16.33 11.65
C ILE A 584 1.11 15.14 11.30
N TYR A 585 1.65 14.07 10.71
CA TYR A 585 0.91 12.86 10.38
C TYR A 585 0.23 12.26 11.62
N LYS A 586 0.99 12.05 12.71
CA LYS A 586 0.44 11.50 13.96
C LYS A 586 -0.56 12.43 14.65
N TYR A 587 -0.40 13.75 14.54
CA TYR A 587 -1.37 14.71 15.04
C TYR A 587 -2.70 14.63 14.28
N ILE A 588 -2.67 14.52 12.95
CA ILE A 588 -3.88 14.37 12.12
C ILE A 588 -4.57 13.02 12.43
N GLU A 589 -3.81 11.92 12.53
CA GLU A 589 -4.33 10.59 12.89
C GLU A 589 -5.03 10.62 14.27
N TYR A 590 -4.42 11.25 15.28
CA TYR A 590 -5.00 11.42 16.60
C TYR A 590 -6.30 12.25 16.58
N ARG A 591 -6.30 13.40 15.88
CA ARG A 591 -7.49 14.26 15.76
C ARG A 591 -8.61 13.62 14.93
N GLY A 592 -8.27 12.83 13.92
CA GLY A 592 -9.21 12.02 13.15
C GLY A 592 -9.92 11.00 14.05
N ALA A 593 -9.14 10.25 14.84
CA ALA A 593 -9.67 9.31 15.82
C ALA A 593 -10.55 9.97 16.90
N GLU A 594 -10.13 11.13 17.43
CA GLU A 594 -10.91 11.92 18.40
C GLU A 594 -12.25 12.39 17.82
N LYS A 595 -12.28 12.80 16.54
CA LYS A 595 -13.49 13.24 15.85
C LYS A 595 -14.42 12.08 15.48
N GLU A 596 -13.88 10.91 15.13
CA GLU A 596 -14.68 9.72 14.74
C GLU A 596 -15.24 8.98 15.96
N TRP A 597 -14.48 8.89 17.07
CA TRP A 597 -14.82 8.05 18.22
C TRP A 597 -15.02 8.79 19.55
N GLY A 598 -14.82 10.11 19.59
CA GLY A 598 -14.97 10.96 20.78
C GLY A 598 -13.76 10.97 21.74
N ASP A 599 -12.86 10.00 21.64
CA ASP A 599 -11.59 9.92 22.37
C ASP A 599 -10.46 9.54 21.41
N GLY A 600 -9.38 10.32 21.38
CA GLY A 600 -8.25 10.09 20.48
C GLY A 600 -7.51 8.78 20.74
N ILE A 601 -7.16 8.44 21.99
CA ILE A 601 -6.34 7.26 22.28
C ILE A 601 -7.14 5.98 22.05
N ARG A 602 -8.36 5.92 22.58
CA ARG A 602 -9.26 4.78 22.35
C ARG A 602 -9.69 4.70 20.89
N GLY A 603 -9.96 5.84 20.25
CA GLY A 603 -10.32 5.92 18.83
C GLY A 603 -9.26 5.33 17.92
N LEU A 604 -7.96 5.60 18.15
CA LEU A 604 -6.87 4.99 17.39
C LEU A 604 -6.92 3.45 17.44
N SER A 605 -7.19 2.88 18.62
CA SER A 605 -7.32 1.42 18.78
C SER A 605 -8.57 0.85 18.08
N LEU A 606 -9.67 1.61 18.04
CA LEU A 606 -10.92 1.22 17.38
C LEU A 606 -10.80 1.31 15.85
N SER A 607 -10.23 2.38 15.30
CA SER A 607 -9.94 2.50 13.86
C SER A 607 -8.99 1.40 13.39
N ALA A 608 -7.93 1.08 14.15
CA ALA A 608 -7.03 -0.02 13.84
C ALA A 608 -7.74 -1.39 13.85
N ALA A 609 -8.61 -1.65 14.84
CA ALA A 609 -9.40 -2.88 14.91
C ALA A 609 -10.40 -3.00 13.74
N ARG A 610 -11.15 -1.93 13.44
CA ARG A 610 -12.08 -1.87 12.31
C ARG A 610 -11.38 -2.10 10.97
N TYR A 611 -10.23 -1.45 10.74
CA TYR A 611 -9.44 -1.62 9.52
C TYR A 611 -8.95 -3.07 9.36
N ALA A 612 -8.47 -3.69 10.45
CA ALA A 612 -8.06 -5.09 10.43
C ALA A 612 -9.21 -6.05 10.13
N LEU A 613 -10.42 -5.79 10.66
CA LEU A 613 -11.62 -6.60 10.41
C LEU A 613 -12.11 -6.50 8.97
N LEU A 614 -12.22 -5.28 8.41
CA LEU A 614 -12.63 -5.09 7.01
C LEU A 614 -11.68 -5.81 6.03
N ARG A 615 -10.38 -5.78 6.31
CA ARG A 615 -9.38 -6.49 5.49
C ARG A 615 -9.49 -8.03 5.59
N LEU A 616 -10.08 -8.56 6.65
CA LEU A 616 -10.32 -10.01 6.78
C LEU A 616 -11.51 -10.50 5.93
N GLU A 617 -12.41 -9.60 5.49
CA GLU A 617 -13.58 -9.97 4.68
C GLU A 617 -13.27 -10.05 3.17
N GLU A 618 -12.29 -9.28 2.67
CA GLU A 618 -11.94 -9.26 1.24
C GLU A 618 -11.12 -10.47 0.74
N GLY A 619 -10.77 -11.41 1.62
CA GLY A 619 -9.98 -12.60 1.28
C GLY A 619 -10.76 -13.90 1.47
N PRO A 620 -10.53 -14.95 0.65
CA PRO A 620 -11.05 -16.28 0.95
C PRO A 620 -10.46 -16.75 2.29
N PRO A 621 -11.27 -17.29 3.22
CA PRO A 621 -10.77 -17.74 4.51
C PRO A 621 -9.66 -18.80 4.30
N HIS A 622 -8.56 -18.69 5.05
CA HIS A 622 -7.40 -19.55 4.89
C HIS A 622 -7.67 -21.01 5.33
N THR A 623 -8.27 -21.81 4.45
CA THR A 623 -8.64 -23.21 4.68
C THR A 623 -7.44 -24.18 4.76
N LYS A 624 -6.32 -23.87 4.09
CA LYS A 624 -5.15 -24.77 3.97
C LYS A 624 -4.41 -25.07 5.30
N ASN A 625 -4.64 -24.29 6.35
CA ASN A 625 -4.04 -24.47 7.67
C ASN A 625 -5.03 -24.14 8.79
N TRP A 626 -5.95 -25.06 9.04
CA TRP A 626 -6.92 -24.94 10.11
C TRP A 626 -6.24 -24.80 11.49
N ARG A 627 -6.85 -23.98 12.35
CA ARG A 627 -6.51 -23.79 13.77
C ARG A 627 -7.80 -23.57 14.57
N PRO A 628 -7.94 -24.15 15.77
CA PRO A 628 -9.16 -24.03 16.56
C PRO A 628 -9.33 -22.60 17.10
N GLN A 629 -10.44 -21.95 16.78
CA GLN A 629 -10.94 -20.71 17.37
C GLN A 629 -12.18 -21.06 18.19
N LEU A 630 -12.08 -20.90 19.51
CA LEU A 630 -13.00 -21.55 20.45
C LEU A 630 -14.17 -20.63 20.83
N LEU A 631 -15.40 -21.14 20.70
CA LEU A 631 -16.56 -20.70 21.49
C LEU A 631 -16.72 -21.68 22.65
N VAL A 632 -16.48 -21.22 23.87
CA VAL A 632 -16.56 -22.03 25.09
C VAL A 632 -17.91 -21.78 25.74
N LEU A 633 -18.78 -22.79 25.75
CA LEU A 633 -20.11 -22.68 26.34
C LEU A 633 -20.07 -23.04 27.83
N VAL A 634 -20.28 -22.03 28.68
CA VAL A 634 -20.17 -22.13 30.13
C VAL A 634 -21.55 -21.99 30.77
N ARG A 635 -21.91 -22.97 31.61
CA ARG A 635 -23.12 -22.89 32.46
C ARG A 635 -22.81 -22.10 33.74
N VAL A 636 -23.77 -21.26 34.10
CA VAL A 636 -23.79 -20.42 35.30
C VAL A 636 -24.90 -20.93 36.23
N ASP A 637 -24.69 -20.86 37.54
CA ASP A 637 -25.67 -21.25 38.55
C ASP A 637 -26.62 -20.09 38.95
N GLN A 638 -27.51 -20.34 39.91
CA GLN A 638 -28.47 -19.33 40.39
C GLN A 638 -27.77 -18.13 41.04
N ASP A 639 -26.63 -18.35 41.71
CA ASP A 639 -25.80 -17.33 42.36
C ASP A 639 -24.88 -16.57 41.39
N GLN A 640 -25.01 -16.84 40.08
CA GLN A 640 -24.21 -16.25 38.99
C GLN A 640 -22.72 -16.64 39.01
N ASN A 641 -22.40 -17.82 39.56
CA ASN A 641 -21.08 -18.43 39.52
C ASN A 641 -20.96 -19.49 38.41
N VAL A 642 -19.74 -19.69 37.93
CA VAL A 642 -19.46 -20.68 36.86
C VAL A 642 -19.38 -22.09 37.43
N VAL A 643 -20.25 -22.98 36.94
CA VAL A 643 -20.38 -24.36 37.44
C VAL A 643 -19.13 -25.22 37.16
N HIS A 644 -18.40 -24.93 36.07
CA HIS A 644 -17.26 -25.73 35.60
C HIS A 644 -16.03 -24.86 35.25
N PRO A 645 -15.30 -24.34 36.24
CA PRO A 645 -14.15 -23.46 36.01
C PRO A 645 -13.01 -24.14 35.21
N GLN A 646 -12.83 -25.45 35.37
CA GLN A 646 -11.80 -26.22 34.66
C GLN A 646 -11.99 -26.26 33.13
N LEU A 647 -13.18 -25.92 32.60
CA LEU A 647 -13.37 -25.75 31.16
C LEU A 647 -12.58 -24.52 30.65
N LEU A 648 -12.50 -23.45 31.45
CA LEU A 648 -11.67 -22.28 31.17
C LEU A 648 -10.18 -22.60 31.38
N SER A 649 -9.83 -23.38 32.41
CA SER A 649 -8.45 -23.88 32.58
C SER A 649 -8.00 -24.67 31.35
N LEU A 650 -8.80 -25.62 30.86
CA LEU A 650 -8.49 -26.41 29.66
C LEU A 650 -8.40 -25.53 28.41
N THR A 651 -9.28 -24.54 28.27
CA THR A 651 -9.23 -23.55 27.18
C THR A 651 -7.90 -22.79 27.18
N SER A 652 -7.46 -22.32 28.36
CA SER A 652 -6.16 -21.67 28.58
C SER A 652 -4.99 -22.60 28.19
N GLN A 653 -5.07 -23.87 28.57
CA GLN A 653 -4.07 -24.90 28.26
C GLN A 653 -3.99 -25.21 26.74
N LEU A 654 -5.12 -25.32 26.06
CA LEU A 654 -5.20 -25.65 24.63
C LEU A 654 -4.77 -24.48 23.73
N LYS A 655 -5.09 -23.25 24.12
CA LYS A 655 -4.79 -22.04 23.33
C LYS A 655 -3.48 -21.36 23.72
N ALA A 656 -2.96 -21.63 24.92
CA ALA A 656 -1.76 -21.00 25.50
C ALA A 656 -1.75 -19.45 25.36
N GLY A 657 -2.93 -18.82 25.46
CA GLY A 657 -3.11 -17.37 25.31
C GLY A 657 -2.98 -16.83 23.87
N LYS A 658 -3.11 -17.67 22.84
CA LYS A 658 -3.02 -17.29 21.41
C LYS A 658 -4.32 -17.56 20.64
N GLY A 659 -4.61 -16.70 19.66
CA GLY A 659 -5.79 -16.80 18.79
C GLY A 659 -7.09 -16.40 19.48
N LEU A 660 -8.21 -16.54 18.77
CA LEU A 660 -9.53 -16.14 19.26
C LEU A 660 -10.09 -17.17 20.25
N THR A 661 -10.66 -16.65 21.34
CA THR A 661 -11.47 -17.37 22.32
C THR A 661 -12.66 -16.49 22.68
N ILE A 662 -13.87 -17.02 22.60
CA ILE A 662 -15.11 -16.40 23.05
C ILE A 662 -15.70 -17.30 24.13
N VAL A 663 -16.03 -16.76 25.30
CA VAL A 663 -16.71 -17.46 26.38
C VAL A 663 -18.18 -17.07 26.35
N GLY A 664 -19.03 -17.99 25.94
CA GLY A 664 -20.47 -17.81 25.81
C GLY A 664 -21.22 -18.36 27.02
N SER A 665 -22.20 -17.61 27.51
CA SER A 665 -23.17 -18.12 28.50
C SER A 665 -24.58 -17.65 28.17
N VAL A 666 -25.57 -18.47 28.56
CA VAL A 666 -26.99 -18.19 28.33
C VAL A 666 -27.72 -18.23 29.66
N LEU A 667 -28.42 -17.14 29.97
CA LEU A 667 -29.29 -17.03 31.14
C LEU A 667 -30.75 -17.16 30.70
N GLU A 668 -31.53 -17.95 31.42
CA GLU A 668 -32.94 -18.16 31.15
C GLU A 668 -33.78 -17.01 31.74
N GLY A 669 -34.68 -16.44 30.94
CA GLY A 669 -35.62 -15.40 31.36
C GLY A 669 -35.79 -14.27 30.34
N THR A 670 -36.25 -13.11 30.82
CA THR A 670 -36.59 -11.95 29.99
C THR A 670 -35.57 -10.83 30.18
N PHE A 671 -35.12 -10.22 29.07
CA PHE A 671 -34.03 -9.24 29.11
C PHE A 671 -34.32 -8.01 29.98
N LEU A 672 -35.57 -7.52 29.99
CA LEU A 672 -35.98 -6.33 30.74
C LEU A 672 -35.73 -6.49 32.25
N ASP A 673 -36.07 -7.64 32.81
CA ASP A 673 -35.99 -7.89 34.25
C ASP A 673 -34.59 -8.41 34.67
N ASN A 674 -33.98 -9.25 33.83
CA ASN A 674 -32.72 -9.93 34.14
C ASN A 674 -31.45 -9.21 33.65
N HIS A 675 -31.55 -8.03 33.04
CA HIS A 675 -30.38 -7.23 32.63
C HIS A 675 -29.27 -7.08 33.71
N PRO A 676 -29.57 -6.71 34.98
CA PRO A 676 -28.53 -6.59 36.01
C PRO A 676 -27.94 -7.96 36.43
N GLN A 677 -28.64 -9.07 36.21
CA GLN A 677 -28.11 -10.41 36.46
C GLN A 677 -27.08 -10.78 35.37
N ALA A 678 -27.37 -10.48 34.10
CA ALA A 678 -26.42 -10.69 33.00
C ALA A 678 -25.13 -9.87 33.17
N GLN A 679 -25.22 -8.62 33.61
CA GLN A 679 -24.02 -7.82 33.93
C GLN A 679 -23.16 -8.48 35.03
N ARG A 680 -23.78 -8.97 36.11
CA ARG A 680 -23.08 -9.68 37.19
C ARG A 680 -22.45 -10.99 36.70
N ALA A 681 -23.16 -11.76 35.89
CA ALA A 681 -22.64 -12.99 35.29
C ALA A 681 -21.45 -12.70 34.36
N GLU A 682 -21.52 -11.63 33.55
CA GLU A 682 -20.42 -11.24 32.67
C GLU A 682 -19.18 -10.82 33.46
N GLU A 683 -19.33 -10.04 34.54
CA GLU A 683 -18.23 -9.71 35.44
C GLU A 683 -17.64 -10.94 36.14
N SER A 684 -18.50 -11.85 36.62
CA SER A 684 -18.10 -13.11 37.26
C SER A 684 -17.26 -13.98 36.31
N ILE A 685 -17.73 -14.18 35.08
CA ILE A 685 -17.02 -14.90 34.03
C ILE A 685 -15.69 -14.19 33.69
N ARG A 686 -15.69 -12.86 33.54
CA ARG A 686 -14.48 -12.09 33.20
C ARG A 686 -13.40 -12.20 34.27
N ARG A 687 -13.76 -12.08 35.56
CA ARG A 687 -12.84 -12.28 36.70
C ARG A 687 -12.24 -13.70 36.70
N LEU A 688 -13.05 -14.71 36.38
CA LEU A 688 -12.59 -16.09 36.28
C LEU A 688 -11.70 -16.34 35.04
N MET A 689 -11.99 -15.71 33.90
CA MET A 689 -11.14 -15.73 32.71
C MET A 689 -9.75 -15.16 33.02
N GLU A 690 -9.67 -14.06 33.76
CA GLU A 690 -8.40 -13.45 34.20
C GLU A 690 -7.62 -14.39 35.14
N ALA A 691 -8.30 -14.99 36.13
CA ALA A 691 -7.70 -15.96 37.06
C ALA A 691 -7.13 -17.20 36.33
N GLU A 692 -7.88 -17.76 35.38
CA GLU A 692 -7.46 -18.90 34.56
C GLU A 692 -6.58 -18.52 33.35
N LYS A 693 -6.25 -17.23 33.21
CA LYS A 693 -5.38 -16.65 32.16
C LYS A 693 -5.90 -16.86 30.73
N VAL A 694 -7.22 -16.98 30.58
CA VAL A 694 -7.91 -17.04 29.29
C VAL A 694 -7.94 -15.64 28.68
N LYS A 695 -7.17 -15.44 27.59
CA LYS A 695 -7.28 -14.25 26.74
C LYS A 695 -8.39 -14.46 25.72
N GLY A 696 -9.47 -13.68 25.84
CA GLY A 696 -10.64 -13.79 24.98
C GLY A 696 -11.71 -12.76 25.32
N PHE A 697 -12.88 -12.93 24.69
CA PHE A 697 -14.07 -12.10 24.92
C PHE A 697 -15.12 -12.87 25.71
N CYS A 698 -15.96 -12.17 26.47
CA CYS A 698 -17.11 -12.75 27.17
C CYS A 698 -18.40 -12.30 26.45
N GLN A 699 -19.37 -13.20 26.30
CA GLN A 699 -20.67 -12.91 25.69
C GLN A 699 -21.77 -13.63 26.47
N VAL A 700 -22.59 -12.85 27.19
CA VAL A 700 -23.74 -13.37 27.94
C VAL A 700 -25.03 -12.98 27.23
N VAL A 701 -25.90 -13.94 26.97
CA VAL A 701 -27.20 -13.75 26.29
C VAL A 701 -28.33 -14.13 27.22
N ILE A 702 -29.36 -13.30 27.32
CA ILE A 702 -30.61 -13.63 28.01
C ILE A 702 -31.59 -14.16 26.97
N SER A 703 -32.22 -15.31 27.23
CA SER A 703 -33.21 -15.94 26.35
C SER A 703 -34.32 -16.58 27.15
N SER A 704 -35.56 -16.55 26.66
CA SER A 704 -36.69 -17.27 27.27
C SER A 704 -36.56 -18.80 27.18
N ASN A 705 -35.65 -19.29 26.34
CA ASN A 705 -35.33 -20.71 26.20
C ASN A 705 -33.82 -20.88 26.06
N LEU A 706 -33.25 -21.75 26.90
CA LEU A 706 -31.81 -22.06 26.89
C LEU A 706 -31.34 -22.59 25.53
N ARG A 707 -32.16 -23.42 24.85
CA ARG A 707 -31.82 -23.98 23.53
C ARG A 707 -31.63 -22.89 22.48
N ASP A 708 -32.60 -22.00 22.35
CA ASP A 708 -32.60 -21.00 21.29
C ASP A 708 -31.50 -19.94 21.56
N GLY A 709 -31.22 -19.62 22.83
CA GLY A 709 -30.08 -18.76 23.20
C GLY A 709 -28.72 -19.37 22.87
N VAL A 710 -28.55 -20.69 23.06
CA VAL A 710 -27.33 -21.42 22.64
C VAL A 710 -27.21 -21.46 21.12
N SER A 711 -28.30 -21.74 20.41
CA SER A 711 -28.37 -21.72 18.95
C SER A 711 -27.94 -20.37 18.38
N HIS A 712 -28.42 -19.27 18.96
CA HIS A 712 -28.02 -17.92 18.58
C HIS A 712 -26.53 -17.64 18.85
N LEU A 713 -25.96 -18.09 19.97
CA LEU A 713 -24.51 -17.94 20.24
C LEU A 713 -23.64 -18.67 19.21
N ILE A 714 -24.03 -19.89 18.82
CA ILE A 714 -23.33 -20.69 17.80
C ILE A 714 -23.39 -20.00 16.43
N GLN A 715 -24.49 -19.33 16.09
CA GLN A 715 -24.66 -18.68 14.79
C GLN A 715 -24.08 -17.25 14.72
N SER A 716 -24.05 -16.51 15.83
CA SER A 716 -23.72 -15.08 15.87
C SER A 716 -22.46 -14.71 16.68
N GLY A 717 -21.74 -15.69 17.23
CA GLY A 717 -20.53 -15.46 18.03
C GLY A 717 -19.32 -14.97 17.20
N GLY A 718 -19.12 -13.66 17.11
CA GLY A 718 -17.95 -13.04 16.47
C GLY A 718 -18.28 -11.71 15.79
N LEU A 719 -17.35 -11.21 14.96
CA LEU A 719 -17.57 -10.01 14.15
C LEU A 719 -16.80 -10.10 12.83
N GLY A 720 -17.50 -9.98 11.70
CA GLY A 720 -16.93 -10.09 10.36
C GLY A 720 -16.13 -11.37 10.18
N GLY A 721 -14.91 -11.29 9.65
CA GLY A 721 -13.99 -12.43 9.55
C GLY A 721 -13.41 -12.97 10.88
N LEU A 722 -13.66 -12.32 12.02
CA LEU A 722 -13.20 -12.77 13.34
C LEU A 722 -14.30 -13.57 14.06
N GLN A 723 -14.45 -14.83 13.65
CA GLN A 723 -15.46 -15.76 14.17
C GLN A 723 -14.83 -17.00 14.81
N HIS A 724 -15.60 -17.67 15.66
CA HIS A 724 -15.25 -19.00 16.16
C HIS A 724 -15.45 -20.06 15.06
N ASN A 725 -14.70 -21.16 15.13
CA ASN A 725 -14.83 -22.30 14.22
C ASN A 725 -14.95 -23.65 14.96
N THR A 726 -14.88 -23.62 16.29
CA THR A 726 -14.89 -24.78 17.18
C THR A 726 -15.74 -24.45 18.40
N VAL A 727 -16.74 -25.27 18.71
CA VAL A 727 -17.52 -25.17 19.95
C VAL A 727 -16.92 -26.11 21.00
N LEU A 728 -16.67 -25.62 22.20
CA LEU A 728 -16.20 -26.40 23.36
C LEU A 728 -17.27 -26.40 24.44
N VAL A 729 -17.71 -27.60 24.84
CA VAL A 729 -18.79 -27.79 25.82
C VAL A 729 -18.46 -28.93 26.81
N GLY A 730 -19.04 -28.86 28.01
CA GLY A 730 -18.97 -29.94 29.00
C GLY A 730 -20.07 -30.99 28.78
N TRP A 731 -19.78 -32.25 29.12
CA TRP A 731 -20.77 -33.34 29.11
C TRP A 731 -21.93 -33.08 30.09
N PRO A 732 -23.20 -33.32 29.71
CA PRO A 732 -24.33 -33.20 30.63
C PRO A 732 -24.23 -34.26 31.74
N ARG A 733 -24.06 -33.81 32.99
CA ARG A 733 -24.11 -34.70 34.17
C ARG A 733 -25.54 -35.20 34.41
N ASN A 734 -25.65 -36.38 35.04
CA ASN A 734 -26.89 -36.96 35.57
C ASN A 734 -28.05 -37.13 34.57
N TRP A 735 -27.79 -37.08 33.26
CA TRP A 735 -28.84 -37.10 32.22
C TRP A 735 -29.78 -38.33 32.25
N ARG A 736 -29.35 -39.44 32.88
CA ARG A 736 -30.16 -40.64 33.13
C ARG A 736 -31.21 -40.47 34.25
N GLN A 737 -31.24 -39.35 34.98
CA GLN A 737 -32.24 -39.05 36.00
C GLN A 737 -33.54 -38.56 35.34
N LYS A 738 -34.70 -39.10 35.79
CA LYS A 738 -36.00 -38.92 35.12
C LYS A 738 -36.51 -37.47 35.05
N GLU A 739 -36.02 -36.60 35.91
CA GLU A 739 -36.48 -35.20 36.01
C GLU A 739 -35.83 -34.30 34.95
N ASP A 740 -34.70 -34.72 34.35
CA ASP A 740 -33.81 -33.85 33.57
C ASP A 740 -33.89 -34.05 32.03
N HIS A 741 -35.01 -34.59 31.52
CA HIS A 741 -35.19 -34.95 30.10
C HIS A 741 -34.92 -33.81 29.09
N GLN A 742 -35.01 -32.54 29.50
CA GLN A 742 -34.74 -31.41 28.62
C GLN A 742 -33.23 -31.16 28.40
N THR A 743 -32.38 -31.51 29.38
CA THR A 743 -30.95 -31.16 29.37
C THR A 743 -30.16 -31.90 28.28
N TRP A 744 -30.36 -33.20 28.15
CA TRP A 744 -29.68 -34.02 27.13
C TRP A 744 -30.26 -33.81 25.73
N ARG A 745 -31.54 -33.47 25.61
CA ARG A 745 -32.15 -33.04 24.34
C ARG A 745 -31.54 -31.73 23.85
N ASN A 746 -31.37 -30.74 24.74
CA ASN A 746 -30.67 -29.50 24.41
C ASN A 746 -29.21 -29.76 23.98
N PHE A 747 -28.53 -30.72 24.60
CA PHE A 747 -27.17 -31.14 24.19
C PHE A 747 -27.14 -31.77 22.80
N ILE A 748 -28.05 -32.69 22.45
CA ILE A 748 -28.10 -33.28 21.09
C ILE A 748 -28.45 -32.24 20.03
N GLU A 749 -29.37 -31.32 20.33
CA GLU A 749 -29.69 -30.22 19.43
C GLU A 749 -28.47 -29.30 19.23
N LEU A 750 -27.69 -28.99 20.28
CA LEU A 750 -26.39 -28.31 20.14
C LEU A 750 -25.42 -29.08 19.21
N VAL A 751 -25.34 -30.42 19.32
CA VAL A 751 -24.49 -31.23 18.42
C VAL A 751 -24.97 -31.11 16.96
N ARG A 752 -26.30 -31.12 16.73
CA ARG A 752 -26.90 -30.92 15.40
C ARG A 752 -26.62 -29.53 14.85
N GLU A 753 -26.85 -28.48 15.64
CA GLU A 753 -26.64 -27.08 15.26
C GLU A 753 -25.17 -26.79 14.95
N THR A 754 -24.25 -27.28 15.78
CA THR A 754 -22.79 -27.16 15.54
C THR A 754 -22.39 -27.85 14.23
N THR A 755 -22.93 -29.05 13.96
CA THR A 755 -22.67 -29.79 12.72
C THR A 755 -23.27 -29.09 11.50
N ALA A 756 -24.49 -28.55 11.62
CA ALA A 756 -25.15 -27.79 10.55
C ALA A 756 -24.44 -26.47 10.22
N GLY A 757 -23.84 -25.82 11.23
CA GLY A 757 -22.96 -24.66 11.06
C GLY A 757 -21.58 -24.98 10.45
N HIS A 758 -21.28 -26.24 10.16
CA HIS A 758 -19.95 -26.71 9.72
C HIS A 758 -18.80 -26.32 10.68
N LEU A 759 -19.09 -26.30 11.99
CA LEU A 759 -18.13 -26.02 13.04
C LEU A 759 -17.60 -27.34 13.62
N ALA A 760 -16.35 -27.33 14.10
CA ALA A 760 -15.83 -28.43 14.90
C ALA A 760 -16.49 -28.45 16.29
N LEU A 761 -16.66 -29.63 16.88
CA LEU A 761 -17.18 -29.80 18.24
C LEU A 761 -16.18 -30.54 19.12
N LEU A 762 -15.95 -29.99 20.32
CA LEU A 762 -15.17 -30.60 21.40
C LEU A 762 -16.08 -30.78 22.61
N VAL A 763 -16.31 -32.03 23.03
CA VAL A 763 -17.09 -32.34 24.24
C VAL A 763 -16.19 -32.96 25.29
N THR A 764 -16.20 -32.38 26.49
CA THR A 764 -15.33 -32.82 27.60
C THR A 764 -16.14 -33.56 28.66
N LYS A 765 -15.86 -34.85 28.82
CA LYS A 765 -16.45 -35.69 29.88
C LYS A 765 -15.61 -35.58 31.15
N ASN A 766 -16.26 -35.63 32.31
CA ASN A 766 -15.62 -35.55 33.63
C ASN A 766 -14.75 -34.28 33.81
N VAL A 767 -15.27 -33.11 33.44
CA VAL A 767 -14.57 -31.79 33.52
C VAL A 767 -13.94 -31.54 34.90
N SER A 768 -14.56 -32.02 35.98
CA SER A 768 -14.03 -31.97 37.35
C SER A 768 -12.70 -32.68 37.58
N MET A 769 -12.32 -33.62 36.71
CA MET A 769 -11.08 -34.39 36.81
C MET A 769 -9.95 -33.78 35.97
N PHE A 770 -10.21 -32.68 35.24
CA PHE A 770 -9.18 -31.99 34.46
C PHE A 770 -8.26 -31.15 35.35
N PRO A 771 -6.94 -31.12 35.05
CA PRO A 771 -5.97 -30.45 35.88
C PRO A 771 -6.13 -28.94 35.87
N GLY A 772 -5.96 -28.32 37.03
CA GLY A 772 -5.82 -26.87 37.13
C GLY A 772 -4.53 -26.38 36.49
N ASN A 773 -4.45 -25.08 36.20
CA ASN A 773 -3.23 -24.44 35.67
C ASN A 773 -1.92 -24.62 36.51
N PRO A 774 -1.94 -24.73 37.86
CA PRO A 774 -0.70 -24.98 38.62
C PRO A 774 -0.27 -26.46 38.62
N GLU A 775 -1.20 -27.40 38.40
CA GLU A 775 -0.95 -28.83 38.45
C GLU A 775 -0.16 -29.30 37.22
N ARG A 776 0.80 -30.20 37.39
CA ARG A 776 1.64 -30.69 36.30
C ARG A 776 1.83 -32.19 36.40
N PHE A 777 1.65 -32.89 35.28
CA PHE A 777 1.96 -34.32 35.25
C PHE A 777 3.48 -34.52 35.22
N SER A 778 3.97 -35.36 36.13
CA SER A 778 5.33 -35.87 36.13
C SER A 778 5.58 -36.77 34.92
N GLU A 779 4.60 -37.61 34.61
CA GLU A 779 4.57 -38.60 33.53
C GLU A 779 3.12 -38.98 33.17
N GLY A 780 2.95 -39.65 32.04
CA GLY A 780 1.65 -40.14 31.55
C GLY A 780 1.58 -40.19 30.02
N SER A 781 0.45 -40.68 29.49
CA SER A 781 0.16 -40.63 28.06
C SER A 781 -1.07 -39.78 27.74
N ILE A 782 -1.09 -39.21 26.54
CA ILE A 782 -2.28 -38.72 25.84
C ILE A 782 -2.53 -39.73 24.71
N ASP A 783 -3.68 -40.38 24.76
CA ASP A 783 -4.05 -41.46 23.85
C ASP A 783 -5.07 -40.96 22.84
N VAL A 784 -4.83 -41.22 21.56
CA VAL A 784 -5.63 -40.72 20.43
C VAL A 784 -6.20 -41.90 19.67
N TRP A 785 -7.51 -42.09 19.74
CA TRP A 785 -8.24 -43.10 19.00
C TRP A 785 -8.81 -42.48 17.72
N TRP A 786 -8.18 -42.79 16.60
CA TRP A 786 -8.62 -42.38 15.27
C TRP A 786 -9.46 -43.48 14.63
N ILE A 787 -10.78 -43.28 14.64
CA ILE A 787 -11.76 -44.22 14.10
C ILE A 787 -12.29 -43.65 12.77
N VAL A 788 -11.60 -43.96 11.68
CA VAL A 788 -11.95 -43.61 10.28
C VAL A 788 -11.83 -42.11 9.93
N HIS A 789 -12.42 -41.20 10.70
CA HIS A 789 -12.63 -39.78 10.36
C HIS A 789 -11.78 -38.81 11.20
N ASP A 790 -11.75 -37.54 10.80
CA ASP A 790 -11.20 -36.40 11.56
C ASP A 790 -9.72 -36.50 11.99
N GLY A 791 -8.94 -37.37 11.34
CA GLY A 791 -7.57 -37.70 11.73
C GLY A 791 -6.65 -36.47 11.90
N GLY A 792 -6.78 -35.46 11.02
CA GLY A 792 -5.95 -34.25 11.10
C GLY A 792 -6.14 -33.46 12.39
N MET A 793 -7.39 -33.26 12.82
CA MET A 793 -7.70 -32.55 14.05
C MET A 793 -7.35 -33.38 15.29
N LEU A 794 -7.57 -34.69 15.24
CA LEU A 794 -7.17 -35.63 16.30
C LEU A 794 -5.64 -35.63 16.55
N MET A 795 -4.81 -35.37 15.53
CA MET A 795 -3.37 -35.17 15.74
C MET A 795 -3.02 -33.76 16.24
N LEU A 796 -3.73 -32.74 15.78
CA LEU A 796 -3.43 -31.34 16.11
C LEU A 796 -3.74 -30.99 17.57
N LEU A 797 -4.86 -31.48 18.13
CA LEU A 797 -5.27 -31.11 19.51
C LEU A 797 -4.27 -31.60 20.58
N PRO A 798 -3.81 -32.87 20.61
CA PRO A 798 -2.77 -33.33 21.53
C PRO A 798 -1.44 -32.62 21.35
N PHE A 799 -1.07 -32.33 20.09
CA PHE A 799 0.14 -31.61 19.75
C PHE A 799 0.14 -30.21 20.38
N LEU A 800 -0.92 -29.42 20.14
CA LEU A 800 -1.11 -28.10 20.76
C LEU A 800 -1.11 -28.19 22.29
N LEU A 801 -1.84 -29.15 22.86
CA LEU A 801 -1.95 -29.32 24.31
C LEU A 801 -0.60 -29.64 24.96
N ARG A 802 0.25 -30.46 24.33
CA ARG A 802 1.60 -30.83 24.79
C ARG A 802 2.60 -29.66 24.80
N HIS A 803 2.33 -28.57 24.07
CA HIS A 803 3.12 -27.34 24.24
C HIS A 803 2.88 -26.66 25.60
N HIS A 804 1.77 -26.94 26.29
CA HIS A 804 1.46 -26.36 27.58
C HIS A 804 2.23 -27.01 28.75
N LYS A 805 2.53 -26.23 29.79
CA LYS A 805 3.37 -26.64 30.94
C LYS A 805 2.83 -27.85 31.70
N VAL A 806 1.51 -28.06 31.68
CA VAL A 806 0.78 -29.16 32.34
C VAL A 806 1.05 -30.50 31.64
N TRP A 807 1.03 -30.52 30.31
CA TRP A 807 1.00 -31.74 29.48
C TRP A 807 2.33 -32.04 28.78
N ARG A 808 3.32 -31.14 28.87
CA ARG A 808 4.62 -31.22 28.19
C ARG A 808 5.40 -32.53 28.39
N LYS A 809 5.23 -33.19 29.53
CA LYS A 809 5.89 -34.48 29.84
C LYS A 809 5.08 -35.71 29.39
N CYS A 810 3.86 -35.55 28.91
CA CYS A 810 3.05 -36.68 28.45
C CYS A 810 3.54 -37.19 27.09
N LYS A 811 3.59 -38.52 26.94
CA LYS A 811 3.82 -39.18 25.64
C LYS A 811 2.53 -39.18 24.82
N MET A 812 2.64 -39.08 23.50
CA MET A 812 1.48 -39.18 22.60
C MET A 812 1.42 -40.60 22.02
N ARG A 813 0.29 -41.28 22.15
CA ARG A 813 0.03 -42.60 21.56
C ARG A 813 -1.15 -42.50 20.60
N ILE A 814 -1.02 -43.07 19.41
CA ILE A 814 -2.01 -43.04 18.34
C ILE A 814 -2.47 -44.46 18.06
N PHE A 815 -3.76 -44.71 18.26
CA PHE A 815 -4.44 -45.96 17.94
C PHE A 815 -5.34 -45.72 16.72
N THR A 816 -5.06 -46.37 15.59
CA THR A 816 -5.89 -46.27 14.38
C THR A 816 -6.67 -47.54 14.13
N VAL A 817 -7.96 -47.42 13.83
CA VAL A 817 -8.80 -48.61 13.58
C VAL A 817 -8.83 -49.00 12.10
N ALA A 818 -8.31 -50.20 11.81
CA ALA A 818 -8.31 -50.84 10.50
C ALA A 818 -9.41 -51.91 10.43
N GLN A 819 -9.98 -52.11 9.24
CA GLN A 819 -10.83 -53.28 8.95
C GLN A 819 -9.94 -54.48 8.63
N MET A 820 -10.46 -55.69 8.80
CA MET A 820 -9.76 -56.94 8.43
C MET A 820 -9.30 -56.97 6.96
N ASP A 821 -9.98 -56.21 6.08
CA ASP A 821 -9.67 -56.10 4.65
C ASP A 821 -8.60 -55.03 4.33
N ASP A 822 -8.18 -54.21 5.29
CA ASP A 822 -7.17 -53.16 5.11
C ASP A 822 -5.75 -53.70 5.39
N ASN A 823 -4.74 -53.19 4.67
CA ASN A 823 -3.34 -53.54 4.97
C ASN A 823 -2.82 -52.76 6.19
N SER A 824 -2.97 -53.34 7.38
CA SER A 824 -2.56 -52.75 8.66
C SER A 824 -1.06 -52.47 8.77
N ILE A 825 -0.20 -53.33 8.19
CA ILE A 825 1.27 -53.17 8.20
C ILE A 825 1.68 -51.93 7.39
N GLN A 826 1.13 -51.78 6.19
CA GLN A 826 1.39 -50.64 5.32
C GLN A 826 0.86 -49.34 5.96
N MET A 827 -0.38 -49.36 6.47
CA MET A 827 -0.98 -48.21 7.17
C MET A 827 -0.13 -47.75 8.36
N LYS A 828 0.42 -48.69 9.16
CA LYS A 828 1.34 -48.37 10.26
C LYS A 828 2.62 -47.69 9.77
N LYS A 829 3.21 -48.19 8.67
CA LYS A 829 4.45 -47.67 8.09
C LYS A 829 4.25 -46.26 7.52
N ASP A 830 3.17 -46.06 6.77
CA ASP A 830 2.85 -44.77 6.15
C ASP A 830 2.57 -43.70 7.20
N LEU A 831 1.79 -44.04 8.23
CA LEU A 831 1.50 -43.13 9.34
C LEU A 831 2.74 -42.79 10.18
N THR A 832 3.64 -43.75 10.40
CA THR A 832 4.93 -43.50 11.07
C THR A 832 5.82 -42.56 10.25
N THR A 833 5.88 -42.78 8.93
CA THR A 833 6.64 -41.94 7.99
C THR A 833 6.10 -40.52 7.92
N PHE A 834 4.77 -40.38 7.90
CA PHE A 834 4.06 -39.10 7.95
C PHE A 834 4.40 -38.28 9.21
N LEU A 835 4.29 -38.90 10.39
CA LEU A 835 4.62 -38.25 11.66
C LEU A 835 6.09 -37.86 11.76
N TYR A 836 7.00 -38.67 11.18
CA TYR A 836 8.41 -38.35 11.07
C TYR A 836 8.65 -37.08 10.21
N HIS A 837 8.01 -36.97 9.04
CA HIS A 837 8.09 -35.76 8.20
C HIS A 837 7.55 -34.51 8.91
N LEU A 838 6.51 -34.65 9.73
CA LEU A 838 5.97 -33.57 10.56
C LEU A 838 6.72 -33.33 11.88
N ARG A 839 7.72 -34.15 12.21
CA ARG A 839 8.48 -34.12 13.48
C ARG A 839 7.60 -34.31 14.73
N ILE A 840 6.45 -34.97 14.59
CA ILE A 840 5.55 -35.30 15.71
C ILE A 840 6.05 -36.58 16.38
N THR A 841 6.52 -36.46 17.62
CA THR A 841 6.96 -37.63 18.41
C THR A 841 5.77 -38.32 19.06
N ALA A 842 5.23 -39.34 18.38
CA ALA A 842 4.14 -40.19 18.85
C ALA A 842 4.38 -41.66 18.51
N GLU A 843 3.86 -42.56 19.35
CA GLU A 843 3.87 -44.01 19.14
C GLU A 843 2.62 -44.41 18.34
N VAL A 844 2.76 -45.16 17.24
CA VAL A 844 1.63 -45.58 16.38
C VAL A 844 1.33 -47.07 16.56
N GLU A 845 0.07 -47.40 16.81
CA GLU A 845 -0.43 -48.78 16.80
C GLU A 845 -1.72 -48.89 15.98
N VAL A 846 -1.81 -49.91 15.13
CA VAL A 846 -3.01 -50.21 14.34
C VAL A 846 -3.79 -51.30 15.07
N VAL A 847 -5.09 -51.10 15.20
CA VAL A 847 -6.01 -52.06 15.85
C VAL A 847 -6.99 -52.56 14.80
N GLU A 848 -6.94 -53.85 14.52
CA GLU A 848 -7.84 -54.52 13.57
C GLU A 848 -9.17 -54.85 14.25
N MET A 849 -10.28 -54.47 13.61
CA MET A 849 -11.64 -54.74 14.08
C MET A 849 -12.54 -55.19 12.94
N HIS A 850 -13.57 -55.97 13.29
CA HIS A 850 -14.58 -56.42 12.33
C HIS A 850 -15.55 -55.28 11.97
N GLU A 851 -16.08 -55.24 10.75
CA GLU A 851 -16.92 -54.11 10.28
C GLU A 851 -18.19 -53.92 11.14
N SER A 852 -18.77 -55.01 11.65
CA SER A 852 -19.89 -54.95 12.59
C SER A 852 -19.62 -54.06 13.81
N ASP A 853 -18.35 -54.04 14.26
CA ASP A 853 -17.91 -53.45 15.51
C ASP A 853 -17.43 -51.99 15.32
N ILE A 854 -17.57 -51.44 14.10
CA ILE A 854 -17.34 -50.03 13.76
C ILE A 854 -18.49 -49.41 12.93
N SER A 855 -19.61 -50.12 12.78
CA SER A 855 -20.72 -49.77 11.87
C SER A 855 -21.33 -48.37 12.06
N ALA A 856 -21.24 -47.80 13.28
CA ALA A 856 -21.68 -46.44 13.58
C ALA A 856 -20.81 -45.33 12.93
N TYR A 857 -19.55 -45.65 12.57
CA TYR A 857 -18.60 -44.72 11.94
C TYR A 857 -18.46 -44.94 10.42
N THR A 858 -18.68 -46.17 9.94
CA THR A 858 -18.55 -46.50 8.52
C THR A 858 -19.78 -46.13 7.68
N TYR A 859 -20.98 -46.06 8.28
CA TYR A 859 -22.23 -45.78 7.55
C TYR A 859 -22.22 -44.43 6.79
N GLU A 860 -21.64 -43.38 7.36
CA GLU A 860 -21.58 -42.04 6.75
C GLU A 860 -20.34 -41.85 5.84
N LYS A 861 -19.43 -42.84 5.77
CA LYS A 861 -18.06 -42.69 5.22
C LYS A 861 -18.02 -42.29 3.75
N THR A 862 -18.75 -43.01 2.89
CA THR A 862 -18.67 -42.83 1.43
C THR A 862 -19.11 -41.44 0.98
N LEU A 863 -20.20 -40.92 1.56
CA LEU A 863 -20.84 -39.68 1.13
C LEU A 863 -20.04 -38.44 1.56
N VAL A 864 -19.50 -38.47 2.78
CA VAL A 864 -18.65 -37.37 3.31
C VAL A 864 -17.27 -37.35 2.63
N MET A 865 -16.69 -38.53 2.33
CA MET A 865 -15.38 -38.63 1.67
C MET A 865 -15.41 -38.07 0.23
N GLU A 866 -16.51 -38.27 -0.50
CA GLU A 866 -16.67 -37.71 -1.84
C GLU A 866 -16.81 -36.18 -1.82
N GLN A 867 -17.63 -35.64 -0.92
CA GLN A 867 -17.74 -34.18 -0.72
C GLN A 867 -16.39 -33.55 -0.35
N ARG A 868 -15.64 -34.17 0.57
CA ARG A 868 -14.28 -33.72 0.93
C ARG A 868 -13.34 -33.73 -0.27
N SER A 869 -13.39 -34.76 -1.12
CA SER A 869 -12.58 -34.85 -2.34
C SER A 869 -12.86 -33.72 -3.34
N GLN A 870 -14.14 -33.33 -3.49
CA GLN A 870 -14.52 -32.18 -4.31
C GLN A 870 -13.98 -30.86 -3.75
N ILE A 871 -14.08 -30.64 -2.43
CA ILE A 871 -13.53 -29.46 -1.75
C ILE A 871 -12.00 -29.40 -1.90
N LEU A 872 -11.29 -30.52 -1.75
CA LEU A 872 -9.83 -30.59 -1.94
C LEU A 872 -9.39 -30.23 -3.37
N LYS A 873 -10.19 -30.57 -4.39
CA LYS A 873 -9.92 -30.17 -5.78
C LYS A 873 -10.07 -28.66 -6.00
N GLN A 874 -11.07 -28.02 -5.38
CA GLN A 874 -11.29 -26.57 -5.48
C GLN A 874 -10.17 -25.74 -4.83
N MET A 875 -9.43 -26.30 -3.87
CA MET A 875 -8.42 -25.55 -3.11
C MET A 875 -7.02 -25.47 -3.76
N HIS A 876 -6.84 -25.99 -4.99
CA HIS A 876 -5.57 -25.97 -5.73
C HIS A 876 -4.35 -26.29 -4.84
N LEU A 877 -4.39 -27.44 -4.18
CA LEU A 877 -3.29 -27.95 -3.36
C LEU A 877 -2.21 -28.55 -4.26
N THR A 878 -0.95 -28.15 -4.04
CA THR A 878 0.22 -28.78 -4.66
C THR A 878 0.38 -30.21 -4.17
N LYS A 879 1.10 -31.07 -4.93
CA LYS A 879 1.29 -32.47 -4.57
C LYS A 879 1.90 -32.62 -3.16
N ASN A 880 2.96 -31.85 -2.87
CA ASN A 880 3.65 -31.84 -1.58
C ASN A 880 2.77 -31.34 -0.41
N GLU A 881 1.76 -30.48 -0.67
CA GLU A 881 0.78 -30.08 0.35
C GLU A 881 -0.24 -31.20 0.62
N ARG A 882 -0.69 -31.90 -0.44
CA ARG A 882 -1.64 -33.02 -0.34
C ARG A 882 -1.06 -34.23 0.39
N GLU A 883 0.23 -34.50 0.19
CA GLU A 883 1.03 -35.49 0.92
C GLU A 883 1.31 -35.09 2.39
N ARG A 884 0.92 -33.88 2.82
CA ARG A 884 0.98 -33.42 4.23
C ARG A 884 -0.37 -33.44 4.93
N GLU A 885 -1.45 -33.82 4.24
CA GLU A 885 -2.76 -34.06 4.84
C GLU A 885 -2.88 -35.54 5.25
N ILE A 886 -3.16 -35.83 6.51
CA ILE A 886 -3.10 -37.21 7.02
C ILE A 886 -4.18 -38.14 6.46
N GLN A 887 -5.36 -37.58 6.14
CA GLN A 887 -6.53 -38.36 5.73
C GLN A 887 -6.36 -38.91 4.30
N SER A 888 -5.78 -38.13 3.39
CA SER A 888 -5.57 -38.51 1.99
C SER A 888 -4.70 -39.78 1.88
N ILE A 889 -3.62 -39.84 2.68
CA ILE A 889 -2.69 -40.97 2.74
C ILE A 889 -3.42 -42.24 3.23
N THR A 890 -4.22 -42.14 4.28
CA THR A 890 -4.97 -43.31 4.77
C THR A 890 -6.09 -43.72 3.82
N ASP A 891 -6.73 -42.79 3.13
CA ASP A 891 -7.76 -43.11 2.15
C ASP A 891 -7.14 -43.84 0.93
N GLU A 892 -5.92 -43.47 0.49
CA GLU A 892 -5.16 -44.23 -0.51
C GLU A 892 -4.74 -45.62 -0.02
N SER A 893 -4.22 -45.72 1.21
CA SER A 893 -3.80 -46.99 1.81
C SER A 893 -4.94 -48.01 1.88
N ARG A 894 -6.17 -47.54 2.19
CA ARG A 894 -7.41 -48.36 2.25
C ARG A 894 -8.01 -48.61 0.86
N GLY A 895 -7.79 -47.73 -0.11
CA GLY A 895 -8.25 -47.89 -1.50
C GLY A 895 -7.44 -48.91 -2.32
N SER A 896 -6.21 -49.23 -1.91
CA SER A 896 -5.26 -49.99 -2.73
C SER A 896 -5.67 -51.44 -3.05
N ILE A 897 -6.49 -52.07 -2.20
CA ILE A 897 -6.96 -53.46 -2.38
C ILE A 897 -8.23 -53.53 -3.24
N ARG A 898 -9.16 -52.56 -3.10
CA ARG A 898 -10.45 -52.59 -3.81
C ARG A 898 -10.33 -52.45 -5.33
N ARG A 899 -9.21 -51.93 -5.83
CA ARG A 899 -8.88 -51.88 -7.28
C ARG A 899 -8.35 -53.20 -7.86
N LYS A 900 -7.98 -54.20 -7.05
CA LYS A 900 -7.43 -55.47 -7.54
C LYS A 900 -8.49 -56.55 -7.86
N ASN A 901 -9.73 -56.41 -7.40
CA ASN A 901 -10.82 -57.35 -7.68
C ASN A 901 -12.04 -56.69 -8.36
N PRO A 902 -11.99 -56.40 -9.68
CA PRO A 902 -13.18 -56.44 -10.50
C PRO A 902 -13.59 -57.91 -10.75
N ALA A 903 -14.87 -58.23 -10.61
CA ALA A 903 -15.36 -59.60 -10.84
C ALA A 903 -15.17 -60.04 -12.32
N ASN A 904 -14.98 -61.34 -12.51
CA ASN A 904 -14.75 -61.98 -13.82
C ASN A 904 -15.97 -61.90 -14.76
N THR A 905 -16.12 -60.81 -15.51
CA THR A 905 -17.00 -60.79 -16.69
C THR A 905 -16.49 -59.88 -17.81
N ARG A 906 -15.40 -60.26 -18.48
CA ARG A 906 -15.12 -59.82 -19.85
C ARG A 906 -14.67 -60.99 -20.72
N LEU A 907 -15.36 -61.14 -21.86
CA LEU A 907 -15.03 -62.15 -22.87
C LEU A 907 -13.62 -61.92 -23.42
N ARG A 908 -12.90 -63.02 -23.67
CA ARG A 908 -11.71 -62.99 -24.53
C ARG A 908 -12.13 -62.73 -25.98
N LEU A 909 -11.46 -61.79 -26.63
CA LEU A 909 -11.07 -61.95 -28.03
C LEU A 909 -9.63 -61.44 -28.20
N ASN A 910 -8.89 -62.12 -29.07
CA ASN A 910 -7.43 -62.00 -29.19
C ASN A 910 -7.00 -60.84 -30.12
N VAL A 911 -5.74 -60.41 -30.02
CA VAL A 911 -4.71 -60.35 -31.09
C VAL A 911 -3.38 -59.83 -30.47
N PRO A 912 -2.18 -60.26 -30.93
CA PRO A 912 -0.95 -60.24 -30.11
C PRO A 912 0.00 -59.04 -30.32
N GLU A 913 1.11 -59.06 -29.59
CA GLU A 913 2.19 -58.06 -29.49
C GLU A 913 2.93 -57.76 -30.80
N GLU A 914 3.38 -56.50 -30.95
CA GLU A 914 4.61 -56.13 -31.66
C GLU A 914 5.42 -55.10 -30.85
N THR A 915 6.74 -55.06 -31.08
CA THR A 915 7.78 -54.41 -30.26
C THR A 915 8.37 -53.11 -30.84
N ALA A 916 9.18 -52.42 -30.01
CA ALA A 916 9.99 -51.21 -30.28
C ALA A 916 9.22 -49.87 -30.17
N GLY A 917 9.84 -48.74 -29.78
CA GLY A 917 11.23 -48.48 -29.38
C GLY A 917 11.39 -47.08 -28.76
N ASP A 918 12.62 -46.65 -28.43
CA ASP A 918 12.93 -45.39 -27.73
C ASP A 918 12.34 -44.11 -28.36
N SER A 919 11.94 -43.13 -27.54
CA SER A 919 12.42 -41.73 -27.65
C SER A 919 12.05 -40.82 -26.46
N GLU A 920 13.09 -40.19 -25.91
CA GLU A 920 13.24 -38.84 -25.34
C GLU A 920 12.11 -38.11 -24.58
N GLU A 921 12.47 -37.63 -23.39
CA GLU A 921 11.84 -36.47 -22.73
C GLU A 921 12.14 -35.17 -23.49
N LYS A 922 11.11 -34.32 -23.72
CA LYS A 922 11.18 -32.88 -23.41
C LYS A 922 9.79 -32.21 -23.35
N PRO A 923 9.64 -31.08 -22.64
CA PRO A 923 8.35 -30.45 -22.35
C PRO A 923 8.11 -29.15 -23.15
N GLU A 924 6.85 -28.80 -23.43
CA GLU A 924 6.47 -27.44 -23.86
C GLU A 924 5.07 -26.98 -23.37
N GLU A 925 4.90 -25.65 -23.40
CA GLU A 925 3.68 -24.86 -23.18
C GLU A 925 3.31 -24.16 -24.52
N GLU A 926 2.14 -23.57 -24.78
CA GLU A 926 1.12 -23.01 -23.87
C GLU A 926 -0.31 -23.14 -24.45
N VAL A 927 -1.28 -22.63 -23.69
CA VAL A 927 -2.59 -22.05 -24.07
C VAL A 927 -2.95 -21.91 -25.57
N GLN A 928 -4.20 -22.26 -25.91
CA GLN A 928 -5.05 -21.43 -26.79
C GLN A 928 -6.55 -21.54 -26.47
N LEU A 929 -7.29 -20.46 -26.74
CA LEU A 929 -8.70 -20.19 -26.39
C LEU A 929 -9.62 -20.13 -27.64
N ILE A 930 -10.94 -19.98 -27.40
CA ILE A 930 -12.03 -19.61 -28.35
C ILE A 930 -12.69 -20.84 -29.02
N HIS A 931 -13.96 -21.18 -28.73
CA HIS A 931 -15.15 -20.46 -29.23
C HIS A 931 -16.41 -20.53 -28.34
N ASP A 932 -17.08 -19.38 -28.28
CA ASP A 932 -18.52 -19.07 -28.20
C ASP A 932 -19.64 -20.04 -27.73
N GLN A 933 -20.46 -19.44 -26.84
CA GLN A 933 -21.95 -19.32 -26.90
C GLN A 933 -22.93 -20.33 -26.30
N SER A 934 -24.03 -19.70 -25.82
CA SER A 934 -25.32 -20.22 -25.36
C SER A 934 -25.35 -21.21 -24.20
N ALA A 935 -25.68 -20.67 -23.02
CA ALA A 935 -26.51 -21.39 -22.07
C ALA A 935 -27.94 -21.58 -22.62
N PRO A 936 -28.64 -22.63 -22.18
CA PRO A 936 -30.02 -22.45 -21.76
C PRO A 936 -30.25 -22.93 -20.32
N SER A 937 -31.02 -22.15 -19.58
CA SER A 937 -31.63 -22.53 -18.31
C SER A 937 -32.69 -23.62 -18.51
N CYS A 938 -32.68 -24.69 -17.71
CA CYS A 938 -33.81 -25.63 -17.59
C CYS A 938 -34.60 -25.37 -16.30
N PRO A 939 -35.94 -25.24 -16.36
CA PRO A 939 -36.79 -25.05 -15.19
C PRO A 939 -37.21 -26.39 -14.56
N SER A 940 -37.54 -26.36 -13.27
CA SER A 940 -38.20 -27.47 -12.56
C SER A 940 -39.72 -27.29 -12.55
N SER A 941 -40.47 -28.27 -13.06
CA SER A 941 -41.91 -28.42 -12.83
C SER A 941 -42.24 -29.76 -12.17
N SER A 942 -43.30 -29.78 -11.37
CA SER A 942 -43.72 -30.88 -10.49
C SER A 942 -44.46 -32.02 -11.22
N PRO A 943 -44.59 -33.22 -10.61
CA PRO A 943 -45.02 -34.44 -11.30
C PRO A 943 -46.49 -34.86 -11.06
N SER A 944 -47.02 -35.71 -11.95
CA SER A 944 -48.21 -36.55 -11.76
C SER A 944 -48.19 -37.75 -12.75
N PRO A 945 -48.90 -38.87 -12.48
CA PRO A 945 -48.36 -40.22 -12.76
C PRO A 945 -49.00 -41.00 -13.93
N GLY A 946 -48.39 -42.13 -14.30
CA GLY A 946 -48.99 -43.15 -15.19
C GLY A 946 -48.15 -44.45 -15.34
N GLU A 947 -48.68 -45.53 -14.79
CA GLU A 947 -48.65 -46.96 -15.21
C GLU A 947 -47.33 -47.75 -15.44
N GLU A 948 -47.39 -49.03 -15.05
CA GLU A 948 -46.34 -50.07 -15.14
C GLU A 948 -46.35 -50.78 -16.51
N PRO A 949 -45.37 -51.66 -16.79
CA PRO A 949 -45.73 -53.08 -16.69
C PRO A 949 -44.67 -53.99 -16.04
N GLU A 950 -45.12 -55.19 -15.70
CA GLU A 950 -44.43 -56.24 -14.92
C GLU A 950 -43.27 -56.93 -15.65
N GLY A 951 -42.35 -57.52 -14.86
CA GLY A 951 -41.28 -58.41 -15.32
C GLY A 951 -40.75 -59.25 -14.16
N GLU A 952 -40.48 -60.54 -14.41
CA GLU A 952 -40.32 -61.58 -13.38
C GLU A 952 -39.04 -61.44 -12.51
N GLY A 953 -39.09 -62.04 -11.32
CA GLY A 953 -38.10 -61.82 -10.27
C GLY A 953 -36.94 -62.84 -10.24
N ASP A 954 -35.93 -62.49 -9.46
CA ASP A 954 -35.00 -63.46 -8.86
C ASP A 954 -34.59 -62.98 -7.46
N ALA A 955 -34.33 -63.91 -6.53
CA ALA A 955 -34.24 -63.62 -5.11
C ALA A 955 -32.78 -63.45 -4.62
N ASP A 956 -32.38 -62.20 -4.33
CA ASP A 956 -31.07 -61.85 -3.77
C ASP A 956 -31.16 -61.59 -2.24
N PRO A 957 -30.12 -61.88 -1.43
CA PRO A 957 -30.25 -62.01 0.01
C PRO A 957 -30.40 -60.68 0.77
N GLU A 958 -31.15 -60.70 1.87
CA GLU A 958 -31.51 -59.54 2.69
C GLU A 958 -30.31 -58.66 3.12
N LYS A 959 -30.16 -57.50 2.48
CA LYS A 959 -29.39 -56.39 3.05
C LYS A 959 -30.15 -55.76 4.21
N VAL A 960 -29.92 -56.28 5.42
CA VAL A 960 -30.48 -55.76 6.67
C VAL A 960 -30.15 -54.26 6.85
N HIS A 961 -31.17 -53.40 6.70
CA HIS A 961 -31.01 -51.96 6.81
C HIS A 961 -30.88 -51.52 8.29
N LEU A 962 -29.72 -50.98 8.68
CA LEU A 962 -29.47 -50.54 10.05
C LEU A 962 -29.96 -49.09 10.29
N THR A 963 -31.16 -48.91 10.85
CA THR A 963 -31.70 -47.59 11.25
C THR A 963 -31.48 -47.30 12.74
N TRP A 964 -31.63 -46.03 13.14
CA TRP A 964 -31.60 -45.58 14.55
C TRP A 964 -32.98 -45.69 15.24
N THR A 965 -33.99 -46.19 14.53
CA THR A 965 -35.41 -46.05 14.87
C THR A 965 -36.15 -47.38 14.99
N LYS A 966 -37.33 -47.32 15.61
CA LYS A 966 -38.17 -48.45 15.97
C LYS A 966 -39.23 -48.69 14.91
N ASP A 967 -38.81 -49.06 13.71
CA ASP A 967 -39.69 -49.11 12.55
C ASP A 967 -40.44 -50.45 12.51
N LYS A 968 -41.75 -50.43 12.82
CA LYS A 968 -42.69 -51.46 12.36
C LYS A 968 -42.91 -51.21 10.86
N SER A 969 -42.70 -52.23 10.03
CA SER A 969 -43.00 -52.19 8.60
C SER A 969 -44.46 -51.82 8.36
N ALA A 970 -44.70 -50.68 7.72
CA ALA A 970 -46.03 -50.20 7.36
C ALA A 970 -46.53 -50.90 6.08
N ALA A 971 -46.74 -52.22 6.17
CA ALA A 971 -47.26 -53.05 5.08
C ALA A 971 -48.50 -53.87 5.49
N GLU A 972 -49.21 -53.46 6.55
CA GLU A 972 -50.45 -54.14 6.97
C GLU A 972 -51.36 -53.22 7.80
N LYS A 973 -51.95 -52.19 7.17
CA LYS A 973 -53.12 -51.46 7.72
C LYS A 973 -53.89 -50.59 6.72
N ASN A 974 -54.44 -51.22 5.68
CA ASN A 974 -55.59 -50.68 4.95
C ASN A 974 -56.82 -51.58 5.16
N LYS A 975 -57.41 -51.46 6.36
CA LYS A 975 -58.81 -51.82 6.63
C LYS A 975 -59.36 -50.85 7.67
N GLY A 976 -60.49 -50.22 7.34
CA GLY A 976 -61.09 -49.12 8.10
C GLY A 976 -61.67 -49.55 9.46
N PRO A 977 -62.12 -48.57 10.28
CA PRO A 977 -62.52 -48.81 11.66
C PRO A 977 -63.92 -49.41 11.78
N SER A 978 -64.08 -50.33 12.73
CA SER A 978 -65.37 -50.69 13.34
C SER A 978 -65.25 -50.58 14.87
N PRO A 979 -66.36 -50.33 15.61
CA PRO A 979 -66.27 -49.79 16.96
C PRO A 979 -66.21 -50.85 18.08
N VAL A 980 -65.43 -50.49 19.11
CA VAL A 980 -65.61 -50.78 20.56
C VAL A 980 -66.08 -52.19 20.97
N SER A 981 -65.18 -52.92 21.63
CA SER A 981 -65.52 -53.63 22.88
C SER A 981 -64.30 -53.74 23.80
N SER A 982 -64.55 -53.91 25.09
CA SER A 982 -63.55 -53.99 26.14
C SER A 982 -63.14 -55.43 26.42
N GLU A 983 -61.83 -55.71 26.52
CA GLU A 983 -61.32 -56.66 27.51
C GLU A 983 -59.83 -56.41 27.75
N GLY A 984 -59.45 -56.28 29.03
CA GLY A 984 -58.06 -56.26 29.46
C GLY A 984 -57.64 -57.63 30.00
N ILE A 985 -56.41 -57.70 30.52
CA ILE A 985 -55.85 -58.84 31.27
C ILE A 985 -55.43 -60.03 30.38
N LYS A 986 -54.33 -59.88 29.61
CA LYS A 986 -53.38 -60.99 29.37
C LYS A 986 -51.95 -60.65 28.91
N ASP A 987 -51.66 -59.45 28.42
CA ASP A 987 -50.34 -59.12 27.84
C ASP A 987 -49.34 -58.47 28.81
N PHE A 988 -49.24 -58.96 30.05
CA PHE A 988 -48.25 -58.45 31.03
C PHE A 988 -46.86 -59.14 30.97
N PHE A 989 -46.71 -60.21 30.18
CA PHE A 989 -45.46 -60.98 30.08
C PHE A 989 -45.14 -61.47 28.66
N SER A 990 -44.80 -60.57 27.73
CA SER A 990 -43.78 -60.87 26.69
C SER A 990 -43.30 -59.61 25.96
N MET A 991 -42.05 -59.20 26.20
CA MET A 991 -41.42 -58.11 25.45
C MET A 991 -39.98 -58.51 25.11
N LYS A 992 -39.78 -59.02 23.88
CA LYS A 992 -38.44 -59.34 23.36
C LYS A 992 -37.71 -58.03 22.96
N PRO A 993 -36.41 -57.87 23.25
CA PRO A 993 -35.64 -56.70 22.83
C PRO A 993 -35.29 -56.73 21.32
N ASN A 994 -35.19 -55.55 20.70
CA ASN A 994 -34.94 -55.36 19.26
C ASN A 994 -33.49 -55.67 18.84
N GLN A 995 -33.31 -56.48 17.80
CA GLN A 995 -31.98 -56.88 17.31
C GLN A 995 -31.09 -55.70 16.82
N SER A 996 -31.64 -54.69 16.16
CA SER A 996 -30.84 -53.56 15.59
C SER A 996 -30.18 -52.69 16.66
N ASN A 997 -30.96 -52.25 17.67
CA ASN A 997 -30.46 -51.47 18.79
C ASN A 997 -29.47 -52.29 19.64
N VAL A 998 -29.79 -53.57 19.92
CA VAL A 998 -28.88 -54.48 20.63
C VAL A 998 -27.54 -54.61 19.88
N ARG A 999 -27.55 -54.71 18.54
CA ARG A 999 -26.31 -54.82 17.74
C ARG A 999 -25.43 -53.58 17.82
N ARG A 1000 -26.01 -52.36 17.83
CA ARG A 1000 -25.25 -51.10 18.00
C ARG A 1000 -24.76 -50.88 19.43
N MET A 1001 -25.51 -51.31 20.44
CA MET A 1001 -25.05 -51.23 21.83
C MET A 1001 -23.92 -52.25 22.08
N HIS A 1002 -24.03 -53.45 21.54
CA HIS A 1002 -22.95 -54.46 21.52
C HIS A 1002 -21.70 -53.97 20.75
N THR A 1003 -21.88 -53.17 19.71
CA THR A 1003 -20.78 -52.46 19.00
C THR A 1003 -20.05 -51.50 19.93
N ALA A 1004 -20.78 -50.64 20.66
CA ALA A 1004 -20.19 -49.71 21.63
C ALA A 1004 -19.43 -50.43 22.75
N VAL A 1005 -20.01 -51.51 23.30
CA VAL A 1005 -19.38 -52.32 24.36
C VAL A 1005 -18.04 -52.88 23.89
N ARG A 1006 -18.00 -53.58 22.75
CA ARG A 1006 -16.74 -54.15 22.20
C ARG A 1006 -15.67 -53.10 21.93
N LEU A 1007 -16.08 -51.95 21.38
CA LEU A 1007 -15.14 -50.86 21.11
C LEU A 1007 -14.61 -50.27 22.43
N ASN A 1008 -15.45 -50.10 23.45
CA ASN A 1008 -15.02 -49.63 24.77
C ASN A 1008 -14.09 -50.65 25.48
N GLU A 1009 -14.40 -51.95 25.45
CA GLU A 1009 -13.54 -53.00 26.00
C GLU A 1009 -12.09 -52.90 25.46
N VAL A 1010 -11.95 -52.65 24.15
CA VAL A 1010 -10.65 -52.48 23.49
C VAL A 1010 -9.97 -51.15 23.88
N ILE A 1011 -10.73 -50.05 23.98
CA ILE A 1011 -10.22 -48.74 24.39
C ILE A 1011 -9.72 -48.79 25.85
N VAL A 1012 -10.55 -49.27 26.78
CA VAL A 1012 -10.22 -49.40 28.21
C VAL A 1012 -9.02 -50.32 28.42
N LYS A 1013 -8.96 -51.48 27.73
CA LYS A 1013 -7.83 -52.41 27.83
C LYS A 1013 -6.45 -51.78 27.54
N LYS A 1014 -6.40 -50.73 26.72
CA LYS A 1014 -5.15 -50.04 26.36
C LYS A 1014 -4.96 -48.66 26.99
N SER A 1015 -6.06 -47.99 27.35
CA SER A 1015 -6.09 -46.55 27.66
C SER A 1015 -6.58 -46.22 29.07
N ARG A 1016 -6.89 -47.22 29.92
CA ARG A 1016 -7.40 -47.01 31.28
C ARG A 1016 -6.53 -46.08 32.14
N ASP A 1017 -5.20 -46.22 32.05
CA ASP A 1017 -4.25 -45.43 32.86
C ASP A 1017 -3.81 -44.11 32.18
N ALA A 1018 -4.35 -43.82 30.99
CA ALA A 1018 -4.02 -42.63 30.22
C ALA A 1018 -4.49 -41.34 30.92
N LYS A 1019 -3.73 -40.25 30.77
CA LYS A 1019 -4.07 -38.97 31.40
C LYS A 1019 -5.09 -38.16 30.59
N LEU A 1020 -5.30 -38.50 29.33
CA LEU A 1020 -6.37 -37.97 28.49
C LEU A 1020 -6.60 -38.94 27.32
N VAL A 1021 -7.86 -39.28 27.05
CA VAL A 1021 -8.26 -40.04 25.87
C VAL A 1021 -9.00 -39.11 24.91
N LEU A 1022 -8.52 -39.00 23.68
CA LEU A 1022 -9.23 -38.37 22.57
C LEU A 1022 -9.82 -39.46 21.69
N LEU A 1023 -11.08 -39.33 21.31
CA LEU A 1023 -11.69 -40.14 20.25
C LEU A 1023 -12.68 -39.30 19.45
N ASN A 1024 -12.92 -39.66 18.20
CA ASN A 1024 -13.97 -39.03 17.41
C ASN A 1024 -15.38 -39.52 17.81
N MET A 1025 -16.37 -38.63 17.77
CA MET A 1025 -17.78 -38.96 18.06
C MET A 1025 -18.60 -39.16 16.78
N PRO A 1026 -19.48 -40.18 16.71
CA PRO A 1026 -20.28 -40.48 15.52
C PRO A 1026 -21.43 -39.48 15.29
N GLY A 1027 -22.03 -39.49 14.10
CA GLY A 1027 -23.21 -38.71 13.74
C GLY A 1027 -24.39 -38.89 14.72
N PRO A 1028 -25.04 -37.80 15.20
CA PRO A 1028 -26.35 -37.93 15.83
C PRO A 1028 -27.35 -38.42 14.77
N PRO A 1029 -28.39 -39.18 15.17
CA PRO A 1029 -29.38 -39.70 14.24
C PRO A 1029 -30.13 -38.58 13.50
N ARG A 1030 -30.42 -38.80 12.21
CA ARG A 1030 -31.33 -37.94 11.43
C ARG A 1030 -32.75 -37.88 12.04
N ASN A 1031 -33.22 -38.99 12.59
CA ASN A 1031 -34.54 -39.11 13.20
C ASN A 1031 -34.46 -38.88 14.72
N ARG A 1032 -35.23 -37.91 15.23
CA ARG A 1032 -35.29 -37.55 16.67
C ARG A 1032 -35.69 -38.69 17.62
N ASN A 1033 -36.35 -39.73 17.10
CA ASN A 1033 -36.75 -40.90 17.88
C ASN A 1033 -35.56 -41.79 18.29
N GLY A 1034 -34.34 -41.54 17.77
CA GLY A 1034 -33.11 -42.25 18.12
C GLY A 1034 -32.23 -41.55 19.17
N ASP A 1035 -32.64 -40.38 19.65
CA ASP A 1035 -31.78 -39.45 20.41
C ASP A 1035 -31.30 -40.04 21.75
N GLU A 1036 -32.16 -40.78 22.44
CA GLU A 1036 -31.82 -41.48 23.69
C GLU A 1036 -30.80 -42.62 23.44
N ASN A 1037 -30.97 -43.38 22.36
CA ASN A 1037 -30.04 -44.44 21.96
C ASN A 1037 -28.64 -43.89 21.62
N TYR A 1038 -28.57 -42.65 21.13
CA TYR A 1038 -27.31 -41.97 20.84
C TYR A 1038 -26.57 -41.56 22.12
N MET A 1039 -27.28 -41.07 23.15
CA MET A 1039 -26.69 -40.78 24.46
C MET A 1039 -26.21 -42.05 25.17
N GLU A 1040 -27.01 -43.12 25.18
CA GLU A 1040 -26.58 -44.41 25.72
C GLU A 1040 -25.34 -44.96 24.98
N PHE A 1041 -25.29 -44.85 23.65
CA PHE A 1041 -24.12 -45.25 22.86
C PHE A 1041 -22.85 -44.49 23.28
N LEU A 1042 -22.93 -43.16 23.45
CA LEU A 1042 -21.78 -42.34 23.86
C LEU A 1042 -21.37 -42.60 25.31
N GLU A 1043 -22.32 -42.84 26.21
CA GLU A 1043 -22.06 -43.15 27.62
C GLU A 1043 -21.33 -44.48 27.76
N VAL A 1044 -21.83 -45.55 27.12
CA VAL A 1044 -21.22 -46.89 27.08
C VAL A 1044 -19.84 -46.87 26.38
N LEU A 1045 -19.67 -46.10 25.31
CA LEU A 1045 -18.39 -45.95 24.60
C LEU A 1045 -17.30 -45.29 25.47
N THR A 1046 -17.68 -44.54 26.51
CA THR A 1046 -16.76 -43.75 27.34
C THR A 1046 -16.86 -44.12 28.83
N GLU A 1047 -17.30 -45.34 29.10
CA GLU A 1047 -17.42 -45.89 30.45
C GLU A 1047 -16.04 -46.38 30.95
N HIS A 1048 -15.76 -46.20 32.25
CA HIS A 1048 -14.48 -46.51 32.90
C HIS A 1048 -13.23 -45.75 32.40
N LEU A 1049 -13.42 -44.58 31.77
CA LEU A 1049 -12.33 -43.67 31.40
C LEU A 1049 -12.37 -42.36 32.23
N ASP A 1050 -11.24 -41.98 32.83
CA ASP A 1050 -11.15 -40.83 33.73
C ASP A 1050 -11.43 -39.49 33.03
N ARG A 1051 -10.68 -39.19 31.96
CA ARG A 1051 -10.73 -37.92 31.22
C ARG A 1051 -10.84 -38.18 29.73
N VAL A 1052 -11.98 -37.80 29.17
CA VAL A 1052 -12.29 -38.02 27.75
C VAL A 1052 -12.62 -36.69 27.08
N MET A 1053 -12.01 -36.46 25.91
CA MET A 1053 -12.39 -35.40 24.99
C MET A 1053 -12.90 -36.02 23.69
N LEU A 1054 -14.22 -35.93 23.48
CA LEU A 1054 -14.85 -36.30 22.22
C LEU A 1054 -14.63 -35.19 21.20
N VAL A 1055 -14.28 -35.58 19.98
CA VAL A 1055 -13.92 -34.66 18.88
C VAL A 1055 -14.82 -34.91 17.67
N ARG A 1056 -15.25 -33.86 16.97
CA ARG A 1056 -15.99 -33.94 15.71
C ARG A 1056 -15.58 -32.83 14.76
N GLY A 1057 -15.25 -33.15 13.51
CA GLY A 1057 -15.03 -32.16 12.44
C GLY A 1057 -16.34 -31.57 11.90
N GLY A 1058 -16.27 -30.32 11.44
CA GLY A 1058 -17.29 -29.67 10.61
C GLY A 1058 -17.24 -30.06 9.13
N GLY A 1059 -16.18 -30.78 8.72
CA GLY A 1059 -16.00 -31.37 7.38
C GLY A 1059 -15.18 -30.51 6.40
N ARG A 1060 -14.56 -29.43 6.88
CA ARG A 1060 -13.79 -28.46 6.08
C ARG A 1060 -12.35 -28.27 6.56
N GLU A 1061 -11.93 -29.05 7.56
CA GLU A 1061 -10.63 -28.92 8.24
C GLU A 1061 -9.49 -29.57 7.44
N VAL A 1062 -8.68 -28.73 6.77
CA VAL A 1062 -7.41 -29.15 6.16
C VAL A 1062 -6.25 -28.61 6.97
N ILE A 1063 -5.31 -29.49 7.32
CA ILE A 1063 -4.13 -29.18 8.14
C ILE A 1063 -2.91 -29.73 7.42
N THR A 1064 -2.09 -28.81 6.87
CA THR A 1064 -0.85 -29.14 6.15
C THR A 1064 0.41 -28.78 6.95
N ILE A 1065 0.28 -27.91 7.97
CA ILE A 1065 1.38 -27.47 8.86
C ILE A 1065 0.95 -27.61 10.33
N TYR A 1066 1.67 -28.47 11.05
CA TYR A 1066 1.57 -28.65 12.50
C TYR A 1066 2.66 -27.81 13.18
N SER A 1067 2.24 -26.77 13.90
CA SER A 1067 3.10 -25.78 14.58
C SER A 1067 2.36 -25.03 15.68
#